data_AF-A0A6N2CUG5-F1
#
_entry.id   AF-A0A6N2CUG5-F1
#
_cell.length_a   1.000
_cell.length_b   1.000
_cell.length_c   1.000
_cell.angle_alpha   90.00
_cell.angle_beta   90.00
_cell.angle_gamma   90.00
#
_symmetry.space_group_name_H-M   'P 1'
#
loop_
_entity.id
_entity.type
_entity.pdbx_description
1 polymer ?
#
loop_
_entity_poly.entity_id
_entity_poly.type
_entity_poly.pdbx_seq_one_letter_code
_entity_poly.pdbx_strand_id
1 'polypeptide(L)'
;QYQISLLNQADEKVPLENEGIVEKTYSLPAFEDNGTRNPSRTSFGNEILSFRPAEQLDSVNSEYSVEVSIQHIDVPSEPERVRRGNVLDTEPERFAHANGTVRFGEISTTITELQERPDANSASSGGTLPIQFSVPAGGGFINGNEDLAFGNATLPLQLNAAGVAVYTEAPVVTVARPTPDYTLREQGSFRFRHRQVNLSGSGANGSIEVFLPAGAALLGHDDDFDRPESLASPSQALEVPQFDEDVFPQAETLSFFYGSTTAYLSAEQFPLLYQLTQLTWNLGQDEITVSTSAVVSAQGHRYDYLIAPPGGVIPEPKAIIKRSNQSYLRNLDPSLNSSGITIRANRENGAAMVSMSSSLDLGTGNHQAHFPLGLELDWQSGQLAIEDSRIDVGNSSLNANNPVTQTYASGCPTAQCPTDAFEITTRLQVSTISFTEEGGLYASGQLVDAGGSPTAEILRWGRNDSGGFTHEALAFEAATFYSAGYVLAATHFPQNSEDAPAHLLLSGLDLDEPESLSAMERPGSAAYVDGLGDYPGFNFRVAGDGGGVGLSVLGGVVFEFGLTGRSKFYTRYGGVAGIHEAVEFNESKEIYGYPFRFSNFGLSFLAGENFDSRVNGEVDVVGPSDFTQEFENLTVTCTGGLDSAEPPEDDPTKGLAYWRSEFDTFAIQFEPDGDNPCDPTAGYLTLGIGTTPRAFALPLYGVVGFFNNGEIIALENDHLTDQTGAPAGVDSRLVAPSRLAIQGPAEESYSLEPVADIYFNSHALRDTENEEPFFSLAAGMGVPFFERLQAQIHFNTQSIREEDEEPNPGLYHVMGGWPTEGWRDEDDHFFSQASFDKANRGYPDEEIIDGYRNPTKDDDEHETYLVRARKEWLGVIPFDYPLRWNPVNRAFRSPR
;
A
#
# COMPACT_ATOMS: atom_id res chain seq x y z
N GLN A 1 75.24 46.19 14.11
CA GLN A 1 74.86 44.77 14.11
C GLN A 1 75.30 44.16 15.43
N TYR A 2 74.43 43.43 16.10
CA TYR A 2 74.74 42.63 17.27
C TYR A 2 74.89 41.19 16.79
N GLN A 3 75.99 40.55 17.14
CA GLN A 3 76.23 39.14 16.92
C GLN A 3 76.09 38.45 18.27
N ILE A 4 75.06 37.63 18.39
CA ILE A 4 74.72 36.88 19.59
C ILE A 4 75.26 35.46 19.40
N SER A 5 76.05 34.98 20.36
CA SER A 5 76.37 33.55 20.49
C SER A 5 75.69 33.05 21.77
N LEU A 6 74.91 31.98 21.66
CA LEU A 6 74.41 31.24 22.81
C LEU A 6 75.39 30.09 23.08
N LEU A 7 75.93 30.00 24.28
CA LEU A 7 76.91 28.99 24.67
C LEU A 7 76.30 28.07 25.72
N ASN A 8 76.50 26.75 25.61
CA ASN A 8 76.12 25.81 26.67
C ASN A 8 77.19 25.76 27.79
N GLN A 9 76.94 25.00 28.86
CA GLN A 9 77.90 24.80 29.97
C GLN A 9 79.28 24.23 29.59
N ALA A 10 79.42 23.68 28.37
CA ALA A 10 80.70 23.21 27.82
C ALA A 10 81.37 24.25 26.89
N ASP A 11 80.88 25.49 26.87
CA ASP A 11 81.28 26.58 25.97
C ASP A 11 81.07 26.28 24.47
N GLU A 12 80.18 25.34 24.14
CA GLU A 12 79.83 25.01 22.76
C GLU A 12 78.72 25.94 22.26
N LYS A 13 78.85 26.41 21.01
CA LYS A 13 77.85 27.28 20.37
C LYS A 13 76.57 26.52 20.04
N VAL A 14 75.46 26.99 20.59
CA VAL A 14 74.12 26.58 20.20
C VAL A 14 73.69 27.36 18.96
N PRO A 15 73.22 26.69 17.89
CA PRO A 15 72.69 27.37 16.71
C PRO A 15 71.53 28.30 17.07
N LEU A 16 71.61 29.55 16.58
CA LEU A 16 70.53 30.54 16.67
C LEU A 16 69.95 30.79 15.28
N GLU A 17 68.66 31.09 15.21
CA GLU A 17 68.04 31.60 13.98
C GLU A 17 68.77 32.86 13.49
N ASN A 18 68.85 33.05 12.17
CA ASN A 18 69.60 34.15 11.54
C ASN A 18 71.07 34.23 12.00
N GLU A 19 71.67 33.10 12.35
CA GLU A 19 73.04 33.00 12.86
C GLU A 19 73.29 33.88 14.12
N GLY A 20 72.24 34.22 14.87
CA GLY A 20 72.32 35.11 16.04
C GLY A 20 72.56 36.58 15.70
N ILE A 21 72.39 36.97 14.43
CA ILE A 21 72.54 38.35 13.98
C ILE A 21 71.28 39.15 14.28
N VAL A 22 71.43 40.24 15.04
CA VAL A 22 70.38 41.23 15.26
C VAL A 22 70.86 42.58 14.73
N GLU A 23 70.20 43.09 13.69
CA GLU A 23 70.53 44.39 13.12
C GLU A 23 69.73 45.51 13.77
N LYS A 24 70.43 46.61 14.09
CA LYS A 24 69.85 47.87 14.54
C LYS A 24 70.53 48.99 13.78
N THR A 25 69.73 49.93 13.30
CA THR A 25 70.21 51.10 12.56
C THR A 25 70.18 52.31 13.48
N TYR A 26 71.33 52.98 13.60
CA TYR A 26 71.47 54.20 14.38
C TYR A 26 71.97 55.33 13.48
N SER A 27 71.34 56.50 13.56
CA SER A 27 71.80 57.71 12.87
C SER A 27 72.66 58.52 13.81
N LEU A 28 73.95 58.65 13.49
CA LEU A 28 74.92 59.38 14.31
C LEU A 28 75.54 60.54 13.52
N PRO A 29 75.69 61.74 14.10
CA PRO A 29 76.48 62.80 13.50
C PRO A 29 77.97 62.40 13.48
N ALA A 30 78.72 62.77 12.44
CA ALA A 30 80.13 62.37 12.31
C ALA A 30 81.06 63.03 13.35
N PHE A 31 80.66 64.17 13.92
CA PHE A 31 81.44 64.94 14.88
C PHE A 31 80.56 65.50 16.01
N GLU A 32 81.15 65.77 17.17
CA GLU A 32 80.47 66.51 18.25
C GLU A 32 80.12 67.94 17.78
N ASP A 33 78.93 68.42 18.12
CA ASP A 33 78.43 69.75 17.74
C ASP A 33 79.02 70.86 18.64
N ASN A 34 80.35 70.91 18.75
CA ASN A 34 81.09 71.83 19.63
C ASN A 34 82.18 72.64 18.90
N GLY A 35 82.18 72.64 17.56
CA GLY A 35 83.13 73.41 16.74
C GLY A 35 84.54 72.80 16.62
N THR A 36 84.81 71.69 17.32
CA THR A 36 86.03 70.88 17.21
C THR A 36 85.70 69.56 16.53
N ARG A 37 86.53 69.08 15.60
CA ARG A 37 86.35 67.76 14.94
C ARG A 37 86.71 66.61 15.88
N ASN A 38 86.02 66.49 17.00
CA ASN A 38 86.06 65.29 17.83
C ASN A 38 85.05 64.27 17.30
N PRO A 39 85.39 62.97 17.22
CA PRO A 39 84.42 61.93 16.87
C PRO A 39 83.20 62.02 17.80
N SER A 40 81.99 61.95 17.25
CA SER A 40 80.80 61.99 18.10
C SER A 40 80.78 60.78 19.03
N ARG A 41 80.49 61.03 20.31
CA ARG A 41 80.28 59.97 21.29
C ARG A 41 78.82 60.01 21.72
N THR A 42 78.08 58.96 21.34
CA THR A 42 76.69 58.79 21.75
C THR A 42 76.59 57.55 22.63
N SER A 43 76.03 57.71 23.83
CA SER A 43 75.64 56.59 24.67
C SER A 43 74.21 56.18 24.30
N PHE A 44 74.04 54.93 23.88
CA PHE A 44 72.71 54.33 23.78
C PHE A 44 72.28 53.85 25.17
N GLY A 45 70.97 53.86 25.43
CA GLY A 45 70.40 53.30 26.66
C GLY A 45 70.44 51.77 26.66
N ASN A 46 69.67 51.15 27.57
CA ASN A 46 69.49 49.69 27.55
C ASN A 46 68.79 49.27 26.25
N GLU A 47 69.39 48.33 25.54
CA GLU A 47 68.85 47.75 24.31
C GLU A 47 68.26 46.37 24.60
N ILE A 48 67.08 46.09 24.06
CA ILE A 48 66.45 44.76 24.13
C ILE A 48 66.77 44.03 22.83
N LEU A 49 67.49 42.92 22.94
CA LEU A 49 67.86 42.05 21.84
C LEU A 49 67.04 40.75 21.95
N SER A 50 66.19 40.49 20.97
CA SER A 50 65.43 39.25 20.88
C SER A 50 66.12 38.30 19.93
N PHE A 51 66.27 37.04 20.34
CA PHE A 51 66.84 35.98 19.53
C PHE A 51 66.10 34.67 19.82
N ARG A 52 66.26 33.68 18.92
CA ARG A 52 65.64 32.37 19.05
C ARG A 52 66.67 31.29 18.76
N PRO A 53 66.78 30.26 19.62
CA PRO A 53 67.49 29.04 19.28
C PRO A 53 66.90 28.41 18.01
N ALA A 54 67.75 27.92 17.11
CA ALA A 54 67.29 27.17 15.93
C ALA A 54 66.96 25.70 16.28
N GLU A 55 67.34 25.25 17.47
CA GLU A 55 67.12 23.90 17.99
C GLU A 55 66.55 23.97 19.41
N GLN A 56 65.94 22.87 19.85
CA GLN A 56 65.41 22.75 21.21
C GLN A 56 66.56 22.79 22.23
N LEU A 57 66.41 23.63 23.27
CA LEU A 57 67.42 23.73 24.32
C LEU A 57 67.18 22.64 25.36
N ASP A 58 68.27 22.05 25.88
CA ASP A 58 68.20 21.22 27.07
C ASP A 58 68.06 22.11 28.30
N SER A 59 66.81 22.36 28.72
CA SER A 59 66.47 23.15 29.90
C SER A 59 66.74 22.42 31.23
N VAL A 60 67.06 21.12 31.20
CA VAL A 60 67.18 20.27 32.40
C VAL A 60 68.64 20.02 32.78
N ASN A 61 69.50 19.73 31.81
CA ASN A 61 70.88 19.33 32.10
C ASN A 61 71.89 20.44 31.82
N SER A 62 71.48 21.53 31.16
CA SER A 62 72.39 22.60 30.74
C SER A 62 71.94 23.97 31.24
N GLU A 63 72.93 24.82 31.51
CA GLU A 63 72.78 26.28 31.61
C GLU A 63 73.45 26.91 30.40
N TYR A 64 73.06 28.14 30.09
CA TYR A 64 73.51 28.83 28.90
C TYR A 64 73.98 30.24 29.26
N SER A 65 75.07 30.66 28.67
CA SER A 65 75.52 32.05 28.69
C SER A 65 75.28 32.67 27.31
N VAL A 66 75.01 33.98 27.31
CA VAL A 66 74.83 34.76 26.09
C VAL A 66 76.03 35.66 25.93
N GLU A 67 76.77 35.47 24.86
CA GLU A 67 77.82 36.38 24.40
C GLU A 67 77.18 37.32 23.37
N VAL A 68 77.19 38.61 23.65
CA VAL A 68 76.77 39.65 22.70
C VAL A 68 77.99 40.44 22.28
N SER A 69 78.35 40.35 21.01
CA SER A 69 79.36 41.20 20.40
C SER A 69 78.72 42.23 19.49
N ILE A 70 79.17 43.48 19.60
CA ILE A 70 78.71 44.55 18.70
C ILE A 70 79.70 44.65 17.56
N GLN A 71 79.21 44.66 16.33
CA GLN A 71 80.00 45.07 15.18
C GLN A 71 79.27 46.17 14.42
N HIS A 72 80.02 47.16 13.94
CA HIS A 72 79.47 48.19 13.10
C HIS A 72 80.02 48.02 11.68
N ILE A 73 79.13 48.20 10.70
CA ILE A 73 79.44 48.17 9.28
C ILE A 73 79.38 49.63 8.80
N ASP A 74 80.54 50.19 8.47
CA ASP A 74 80.63 51.51 7.87
C ASP A 74 80.32 51.39 6.38
N VAL A 75 79.19 51.92 5.91
CA VAL A 75 78.85 51.94 4.47
C VAL A 75 79.24 53.28 3.85
N PRO A 76 80.44 53.38 3.26
CA PRO A 76 80.54 54.16 2.01
C PRO A 76 81.54 53.54 1.02
N SER A 77 81.03 52.90 -0.04
CA SER A 77 81.75 52.38 -1.23
C SER A 77 82.90 51.37 -0.97
N GLU A 78 82.79 50.18 -1.56
CA GLU A 78 83.58 48.95 -1.34
C GLU A 78 85.10 49.06 -1.06
N PRO A 79 85.69 48.08 -0.35
CA PRO A 79 85.06 46.91 0.28
C PRO A 79 84.69 47.18 1.75
N GLU A 80 83.61 46.54 2.20
CA GLU A 80 83.07 46.63 3.57
C GLU A 80 84.18 46.40 4.62
N ARG A 81 84.30 47.33 5.58
CA ARG A 81 85.18 47.18 6.73
C ARG A 81 84.34 46.93 7.98
N VAL A 82 84.11 45.65 8.27
CA VAL A 82 83.53 45.23 9.56
C VAL A 82 84.56 45.49 10.66
N ARG A 83 84.21 46.31 11.65
CA ARG A 83 85.01 46.46 12.87
C ARG A 83 84.26 45.83 14.05
N ARG A 84 84.88 44.82 14.67
CA ARG A 84 84.39 44.22 15.91
C ARG A 84 84.61 45.17 17.08
N GLY A 85 83.54 45.44 17.81
CA GLY A 85 83.50 46.23 19.03
C GLY A 85 83.57 45.37 20.29
N ASN A 86 83.01 45.87 21.38
CA ASN A 86 83.03 45.21 22.68
C ASN A 86 82.18 43.92 22.67
N VAL A 87 82.62 42.97 23.49
CA VAL A 87 81.90 41.74 23.82
C VAL A 87 81.37 41.86 25.24
N LEU A 88 80.13 41.43 25.44
CA LEU A 88 79.49 41.32 26.74
C LEU A 88 79.03 39.88 26.92
N ASP A 89 79.49 39.25 27.99
CA ASP A 89 79.08 37.90 28.37
C ASP A 89 78.12 37.97 29.57
N THR A 90 77.08 37.15 29.54
CA THR A 90 76.26 36.90 30.72
C THR A 90 76.82 35.75 31.53
N GLU A 91 76.54 35.73 32.83
CA GLU A 91 76.74 34.51 33.62
C GLU A 91 75.84 33.38 33.06
N PRO A 92 76.27 32.11 33.17
CA PRO A 92 75.42 30.97 32.80
C PRO A 92 74.12 30.97 33.60
N GLU A 93 72.99 30.92 32.90
CA GLU A 93 71.65 30.83 33.49
C GLU A 93 70.85 29.72 32.82
N ARG A 94 69.90 29.15 33.54
CA ARG A 94 68.98 28.16 33.00
C ARG A 94 67.85 28.84 32.24
N PHE A 95 67.57 28.38 31.03
CA PHE A 95 66.41 28.84 30.26
C PHE A 95 65.34 27.76 30.20
N ALA A 96 64.09 28.15 30.47
CA ALA A 96 62.91 27.32 30.23
C ALA A 96 62.49 27.47 28.76
N HIS A 97 62.85 26.50 27.91
CA HIS A 97 62.50 26.49 26.49
C HIS A 97 61.64 25.26 26.23
N ALA A 98 60.36 25.47 25.91
CA ALA A 98 59.46 24.39 25.54
C ALA A 98 59.21 24.41 24.02
N ASN A 99 59.02 23.24 23.43
CA ASN A 99 58.75 23.08 22.00
C ASN A 99 57.27 23.28 21.62
N GLY A 100 56.44 23.73 22.58
CA GLY A 100 54.99 23.91 22.43
C GLY A 100 54.16 22.66 22.75
N THR A 101 54.75 21.47 22.89
CA THR A 101 54.03 20.24 23.20
C THR A 101 53.83 20.10 24.71
N VAL A 102 52.57 19.90 25.13
CA VAL A 102 52.21 19.50 26.50
C VAL A 102 51.51 18.14 26.48
N ARG A 103 51.92 17.23 27.37
CA ARG A 103 51.29 15.92 27.56
C ARG A 103 50.43 15.89 28.82
N PHE A 104 49.20 15.45 28.66
CA PHE A 104 48.26 15.12 29.73
C PHE A 104 48.07 13.61 29.73
N GLY A 105 48.86 12.88 30.52
CA GLY A 105 48.99 11.43 30.36
C GLY A 105 49.44 11.05 28.95
N GLU A 106 48.63 10.25 28.24
CA GLU A 106 48.90 9.87 26.85
C GLU A 106 48.52 10.97 25.85
N ILE A 107 47.60 11.86 26.20
CA ILE A 107 47.05 12.91 25.32
C ILE A 107 48.11 13.96 25.00
N SER A 108 48.34 14.20 23.71
CA SER A 108 49.23 15.24 23.22
C SER A 108 48.46 16.51 22.87
N THR A 109 48.95 17.63 23.38
CA THR A 109 48.37 18.95 23.14
C THR A 109 49.45 19.93 22.66
N THR A 110 49.03 20.99 21.98
CA THR A 110 49.89 22.10 21.59
C THR A 110 49.45 23.36 22.29
N ILE A 111 50.40 24.10 22.87
CA ILE A 111 50.21 25.48 23.36
C ILE A 111 50.86 26.43 22.37
N THR A 112 50.08 27.39 21.87
CA THR A 112 50.54 28.39 20.89
C THR A 112 50.78 29.76 21.51
N GLU A 113 50.28 30.02 22.71
CA GLU A 113 50.40 31.31 23.38
C GLU A 113 50.53 31.16 24.91
N LEU A 114 51.36 32.02 25.51
CA LEU A 114 51.52 32.14 26.96
C LEU A 114 51.24 33.59 27.37
N GLN A 115 50.56 33.79 28.50
CA GLN A 115 50.29 35.13 29.05
C GLN A 115 51.52 35.75 29.71
N GLU A 116 52.42 34.91 30.24
CA GLU A 116 53.59 35.34 31.01
C GLU A 116 54.81 34.51 30.64
N ARG A 117 56.00 35.09 30.84
CA ARG A 117 57.27 34.39 30.66
C ARG A 117 57.42 33.35 31.79
N PRO A 118 57.68 32.07 31.49
CA PRO A 118 57.90 31.07 32.53
C PRO A 118 59.24 31.29 33.23
N ASP A 119 59.24 31.17 34.56
CA ASP A 119 60.45 31.15 35.35
C ASP A 119 61.15 29.78 35.25
N ALA A 120 62.48 29.79 35.08
CA ALA A 120 63.29 28.58 35.11
C ALA A 120 63.70 28.27 36.56
N ASN A 121 63.01 27.33 37.21
CA ASN A 121 63.33 26.89 38.56
C ASN A 121 64.60 26.01 38.61
N SER A 122 64.98 25.51 39.79
CA SER A 122 66.01 24.46 39.88
C SER A 122 65.46 23.13 39.35
N ALA A 123 66.30 22.38 38.61
CA ALA A 123 65.95 21.05 38.13
C ALA A 123 65.65 20.12 39.31
N SER A 124 64.60 19.31 39.18
CA SER A 124 64.23 18.32 40.19
C SER A 124 65.17 17.11 40.14
N SER A 125 65.24 16.33 41.24
CA SER A 125 66.06 15.11 41.31
C SER A 125 65.64 13.99 40.33
N GLY A 126 64.53 14.17 39.60
CA GLY A 126 63.99 13.24 38.62
C GLY A 126 64.38 13.52 37.15
N GLY A 127 65.24 14.51 36.87
CA GLY A 127 65.62 14.82 35.49
C GLY A 127 64.56 15.60 34.69
N THR A 128 63.74 16.41 35.39
CA THR A 128 62.79 17.34 34.79
C THR A 128 62.87 18.70 35.48
N LEU A 129 62.48 19.75 34.75
CA LEU A 129 62.41 21.13 35.23
C LEU A 129 60.95 21.50 35.58
N PRO A 130 60.62 21.75 36.86
CA PRO A 130 59.28 22.22 37.24
C PRO A 130 59.06 23.66 36.76
N ILE A 131 58.01 23.88 35.98
CA ILE A 131 57.63 25.17 35.41
C ILE A 131 56.12 25.41 35.54
N GLN A 132 55.70 26.67 35.44
CA GLN A 132 54.30 27.05 35.41
C GLN A 132 53.99 27.86 34.15
N PHE A 133 52.98 27.41 33.39
CA PHE A 133 52.50 28.11 32.19
C PHE A 133 51.13 28.71 32.45
N SER A 134 51.02 30.04 32.36
CA SER A 134 49.75 30.75 32.32
C SER A 134 49.27 30.81 30.87
N VAL A 135 48.23 30.03 30.53
CA VAL A 135 47.73 29.89 29.15
C VAL A 135 46.46 30.74 28.98
N PRO A 136 46.39 31.66 28.00
CA PRO A 136 45.18 32.45 27.75
C PRO A 136 44.04 31.58 27.21
N ALA A 137 42.80 32.08 27.24
CA ALA A 137 41.64 31.39 26.66
C ALA A 137 41.93 30.95 25.21
N GLY A 138 41.81 29.66 24.91
CA GLY A 138 42.08 29.12 23.57
C GLY A 138 43.57 29.10 23.19
N GLY A 139 44.48 29.35 24.14
CA GLY A 139 45.93 29.34 23.91
C GLY A 139 46.55 27.95 23.78
N GLY A 140 45.77 26.88 23.99
CA GLY A 140 46.17 25.51 23.66
C GLY A 140 45.01 24.66 23.15
N PHE A 141 45.33 23.54 22.49
CA PHE A 141 44.35 22.61 21.90
C PHE A 141 44.86 21.17 21.89
N ILE A 142 43.94 20.21 21.76
CA ILE A 142 44.27 18.79 21.60
C ILE A 142 44.69 18.53 20.15
N ASN A 143 45.84 17.88 19.95
CA ASN A 143 46.36 17.63 18.60
C ASN A 143 45.41 16.72 17.81
N GLY A 144 45.17 17.04 16.53
CA GLY A 144 44.19 16.36 15.68
C GLY A 144 42.73 16.72 15.99
N ASN A 145 42.51 17.56 17.01
CA ASN A 145 41.19 17.99 17.47
C ASN A 145 41.24 19.48 17.86
N GLU A 146 41.66 20.34 16.91
CA GLU A 146 41.99 21.75 17.20
C GLU A 146 40.79 22.56 17.73
N ASP A 147 39.56 22.12 17.44
CA ASP A 147 38.33 22.70 17.98
C ASP A 147 38.16 22.48 19.50
N LEU A 148 38.86 21.49 20.07
CA LEU A 148 38.91 21.19 21.49
C LEU A 148 40.03 22.01 22.17
N ALA A 149 39.81 23.32 22.24
CA ALA A 149 40.75 24.27 22.82
C ALA A 149 40.57 24.45 24.34
N PHE A 150 41.68 24.61 25.07
CA PHE A 150 41.72 24.90 26.50
C PHE A 150 42.50 26.19 26.77
N GLY A 151 42.41 26.70 28.01
CA GLY A 151 43.05 27.95 28.40
C GLY A 151 42.44 28.54 29.67
N ASN A 152 42.78 29.79 29.97
CA ASN A 152 42.42 30.46 31.23
C ASN A 152 42.86 29.66 32.47
N ALA A 153 44.00 28.99 32.37
CA ALA A 153 44.52 28.12 33.41
C ALA A 153 46.02 28.34 33.58
N THR A 154 46.46 28.26 34.83
CA THR A 154 47.89 28.14 35.15
C THR A 154 48.21 26.66 35.32
N LEU A 155 49.07 26.15 34.45
CA LEU A 155 49.42 24.75 34.36
C LEU A 155 50.76 24.50 35.06
N PRO A 156 50.80 23.79 36.20
CA PRO A 156 52.04 23.21 36.71
C PRO A 156 52.51 22.07 35.80
N LEU A 157 53.74 22.16 35.32
CA LEU A 157 54.29 21.25 34.31
C LEU A 157 55.72 20.82 34.69
N GLN A 158 56.11 19.65 34.19
CA GLN A 158 57.47 19.13 34.24
C GLN A 158 58.06 19.13 32.82
N LEU A 159 59.03 20.00 32.55
CA LEU A 159 59.70 20.08 31.25
C LEU A 159 60.88 19.12 31.20
N ASN A 160 60.97 18.33 30.13
CA ASN A 160 62.10 17.44 29.89
C ASN A 160 63.18 18.08 29.01
N ALA A 161 64.34 17.42 28.87
CA ALA A 161 65.45 17.89 28.05
C ALA A 161 65.11 18.06 26.55
N ALA A 162 64.06 17.40 26.07
CA ALA A 162 63.57 17.50 24.69
C ALA A 162 62.52 18.60 24.50
N GLY A 163 62.29 19.46 25.51
CA GLY A 163 61.35 20.57 25.44
C GLY A 163 59.86 20.20 25.53
N VAL A 164 59.54 18.93 25.79
CA VAL A 164 58.15 18.49 26.00
C VAL A 164 57.79 18.69 27.47
N ALA A 165 56.69 19.38 27.72
CA ALA A 165 56.14 19.56 29.05
C ALA A 165 55.13 18.46 29.38
N VAL A 166 55.16 17.95 30.61
CA VAL A 166 54.22 16.93 31.11
C VAL A 166 53.44 17.52 32.27
N TYR A 167 52.13 17.37 32.24
CA TYR A 167 51.23 17.80 33.30
C TYR A 167 51.15 16.74 34.40
N THR A 168 51.42 17.12 35.66
CA THR A 168 51.61 16.15 36.76
C THR A 168 50.72 16.38 37.99
N GLU A 169 49.90 17.43 38.04
CA GLU A 169 49.12 17.82 39.25
C GLU A 169 47.62 18.05 39.01
N ALA A 170 46.89 18.55 40.02
CA ALA A 170 45.50 18.21 40.32
C ALA A 170 44.36 19.13 39.84
N PRO A 171 44.50 20.40 39.39
CA PRO A 171 43.31 21.04 38.82
C PRO A 171 43.01 20.45 37.43
N VAL A 172 41.90 19.73 37.33
CA VAL A 172 41.34 19.31 36.04
C VAL A 172 41.24 20.53 35.12
N VAL A 173 41.83 20.42 33.94
CA VAL A 173 41.78 21.47 32.91
C VAL A 173 40.58 21.17 32.02
N THR A 174 39.49 21.90 32.23
CA THR A 174 38.30 21.78 31.38
C THR A 174 38.57 22.42 30.02
N VAL A 175 38.26 21.70 28.95
CA VAL A 175 38.32 22.21 27.58
C VAL A 175 37.16 23.19 27.38
N ALA A 176 37.44 24.38 26.86
CA ALA A 176 36.50 25.50 26.82
C ALA A 176 35.31 25.31 25.85
N ARG A 177 35.31 24.21 25.09
CA ARG A 177 34.16 23.67 24.36
C ARG A 177 33.94 22.24 24.85
N PRO A 178 32.70 21.84 25.22
CA PRO A 178 31.56 21.93 24.30
C PRO A 178 30.22 22.34 24.95
N THR A 179 29.71 23.54 24.65
CA THR A 179 28.29 23.61 24.24
C THR A 179 28.18 22.69 23.03
N PRO A 180 27.24 21.72 22.97
CA PRO A 180 27.41 20.45 22.27
C PRO A 180 28.17 20.60 20.95
N ASP A 181 29.28 19.85 20.80
CA ASP A 181 30.00 19.80 19.54
C ASP A 181 28.99 19.48 18.43
N TYR A 182 28.90 20.37 17.43
CA TYR A 182 28.01 20.14 16.28
C TYR A 182 28.54 19.02 15.39
N THR A 183 29.80 18.63 15.59
CA THR A 183 30.45 17.56 14.84
C THR A 183 30.09 16.23 15.48
N LEU A 184 29.20 15.49 14.81
CA LEU A 184 28.94 14.10 15.16
C LEU A 184 30.16 13.26 14.80
N ARG A 185 30.58 12.41 15.72
CA ARG A 185 31.60 11.38 15.52
C ARG A 185 30.96 10.01 15.46
N GLU A 186 31.61 9.09 14.78
CA GLU A 186 31.14 7.72 14.59
C GLU A 186 32.11 6.74 15.25
N GLN A 187 31.57 5.81 16.03
CA GLN A 187 32.32 4.69 16.57
C GLN A 187 31.46 3.43 16.42
N GLY A 188 31.90 2.53 15.53
CA GLY A 188 31.03 1.48 15.03
C GLY A 188 29.87 2.07 14.23
N SER A 189 28.66 1.58 14.49
CA SER A 189 27.42 2.03 13.85
C SER A 189 26.69 3.12 14.65
N PHE A 190 27.26 3.58 15.77
CA PHE A 190 26.68 4.62 16.62
C PHE A 190 27.37 5.97 16.43
N ARG A 191 26.57 7.03 16.58
CA ARG A 191 27.06 8.41 16.56
C ARG A 191 27.09 8.98 17.96
N PHE A 192 28.09 9.80 18.27
CA PHE A 192 28.15 10.54 19.51
C PHE A 192 28.69 11.96 19.30
N ARG A 193 28.50 12.82 20.30
CA ARG A 193 29.17 14.12 20.41
C ARG A 193 29.72 14.32 21.81
N HIS A 194 30.79 15.09 21.94
CA HIS A 194 31.32 15.44 23.27
C HIS A 194 30.39 16.42 23.99
N ARG A 195 30.10 16.13 25.27
CA ARG A 195 29.40 17.06 26.19
C ARG A 195 30.37 17.76 27.13
N GLN A 196 31.43 17.06 27.54
CA GLN A 196 32.50 17.62 28.34
C GLN A 196 33.79 16.85 28.09
N VAL A 197 34.91 17.57 27.97
CA VAL A 197 36.25 16.99 27.93
C VAL A 197 37.12 17.70 28.95
N ASN A 198 37.83 16.90 29.75
CA ASN A 198 38.63 17.32 30.89
C ASN A 198 40.02 16.68 30.76
N LEU A 199 41.07 17.49 30.85
CA LEU A 199 42.46 17.05 30.81
C LEU A 199 43.03 16.99 32.23
N SER A 200 43.81 15.95 32.50
CA SER A 200 44.43 15.69 33.80
C SER A 200 45.80 15.02 33.63
N GLY A 201 46.55 14.87 34.72
CA GLY A 201 47.85 14.18 34.67
C GLY A 201 47.77 12.72 34.22
N SER A 202 46.59 12.10 34.31
CA SER A 202 46.33 10.72 33.87
C SER A 202 45.79 10.60 32.45
N GLY A 203 45.45 11.68 31.76
CA GLY A 203 44.79 11.62 30.45
C GLY A 203 43.59 12.56 30.31
N ALA A 204 42.79 12.30 29.27
CA ALA A 204 41.50 12.94 29.06
C ALA A 204 40.35 12.07 29.60
N ASN A 205 39.37 12.68 30.25
CA ASN A 205 38.09 12.08 30.66
C ASN A 205 36.95 13.09 30.44
N GLY A 206 35.70 12.69 30.68
CA GLY A 206 34.58 13.61 30.57
C GLY A 206 33.27 12.89 30.29
N SER A 207 32.43 13.46 29.43
CA SER A 207 31.15 12.87 29.05
C SER A 207 30.83 13.11 27.59
N ILE A 208 30.08 12.18 27.02
CA ILE A 208 29.57 12.21 25.65
C ILE A 208 28.05 12.11 25.66
N GLU A 209 27.45 12.41 24.53
CA GLU A 209 26.07 12.13 24.22
C GLU A 209 26.03 11.17 23.04
N VAL A 210 25.63 9.92 23.31
CA VAL A 210 25.45 8.90 22.29
C VAL A 210 24.05 9.00 21.71
N PHE A 211 23.92 8.92 20.40
CA PHE A 211 22.65 8.89 19.69
C PHE A 211 22.23 7.46 19.45
N LEU A 212 20.98 7.15 19.80
CA LEU A 212 20.35 5.89 19.46
C LEU A 212 20.14 5.80 17.94
N PRO A 213 20.09 4.58 17.37
CA PRO A 213 19.79 4.38 15.95
C PRO A 213 18.39 4.88 15.60
N ALA A 214 18.15 5.12 14.31
CA ALA A 214 16.86 5.64 13.86
C ALA A 214 15.72 4.68 14.21
N GLY A 215 14.63 5.18 14.80
CA GLY A 215 13.52 4.37 15.28
C GLY A 215 13.65 3.86 16.73
N ALA A 216 14.70 4.25 17.47
CA ALA A 216 14.79 4.06 18.92
C ALA A 216 14.90 5.41 19.64
N ALA A 217 14.17 5.57 20.75
CA ALA A 217 14.18 6.80 21.53
C ALA A 217 13.90 6.58 23.03
N LEU A 218 14.30 7.54 23.84
CA LEU A 218 14.10 7.57 25.29
C LEU A 218 12.96 8.52 25.68
N LEU A 219 12.09 8.10 26.59
CA LEU A 219 10.98 8.88 27.14
C LEU A 219 11.25 9.20 28.62
N GLY A 220 10.99 10.44 29.03
CA GLY A 220 11.45 10.99 30.31
C GLY A 220 10.50 10.89 31.49
N HIS A 221 9.21 10.56 31.29
CA HIS A 221 8.25 10.43 32.38
C HIS A 221 7.01 9.58 32.07
N ASP A 222 6.29 9.15 33.11
CA ASP A 222 5.00 8.45 33.02
C ASP A 222 3.87 9.34 32.47
N ASP A 223 3.95 10.68 32.59
CA ASP A 223 2.95 11.58 31.98
C ASP A 223 3.14 11.76 30.46
N ASP A 224 4.23 11.23 29.89
CA ASP A 224 4.59 11.42 28.47
C ASP A 224 3.92 10.41 27.54
N PHE A 225 3.18 9.43 28.09
CA PHE A 225 2.46 8.40 27.32
C PHE A 225 1.43 8.97 26.33
N ASP A 226 0.86 10.15 26.64
CA ASP A 226 -0.11 10.83 25.77
C ASP A 226 0.54 11.57 24.59
N ARG A 227 1.87 11.81 24.62
CA ARG A 227 2.60 12.57 23.57
C ARG A 227 4.01 12.02 23.28
N PRO A 228 4.14 10.74 22.87
CA PRO A 228 5.44 10.11 22.65
C PRO A 228 6.30 10.86 21.61
N GLU A 229 5.67 11.53 20.62
CA GLU A 229 6.38 12.24 19.56
C GLU A 229 7.03 13.57 20.01
N SER A 230 6.55 14.20 21.10
CA SER A 230 7.04 15.53 21.50
C SER A 230 8.10 15.53 22.61
N LEU A 231 8.30 14.39 23.27
CA LEU A 231 9.15 14.25 24.47
C LEU A 231 10.19 13.12 24.35
N ALA A 232 10.30 12.50 23.18
CA ALA A 232 11.31 11.50 22.86
C ALA A 232 12.70 12.13 22.67
N SER A 233 13.66 11.71 23.50
CA SER A 233 15.07 12.03 23.32
C SER A 233 15.75 10.94 22.47
N PRO A 234 16.40 11.29 21.36
CA PRO A 234 17.12 10.32 20.52
C PRO A 234 18.52 9.99 21.08
N SER A 235 18.89 10.52 22.24
CA SER A 235 20.25 10.43 22.76
C SER A 235 20.30 10.26 24.29
N GLN A 236 21.43 9.72 24.75
CA GLN A 236 21.74 9.53 26.16
C GLN A 236 23.15 10.04 26.48
N ALA A 237 23.28 10.76 27.60
CA ALA A 237 24.58 11.18 28.09
C ALA A 237 25.27 10.03 28.85
N LEU A 238 26.56 9.82 28.57
CA LEU A 238 27.41 8.79 29.16
C LEU A 238 28.71 9.41 29.67
N GLU A 239 29.14 9.01 30.86
CA GLU A 239 30.45 9.38 31.42
C GLU A 239 31.54 8.50 30.80
N VAL A 240 32.65 9.13 30.42
CA VAL A 240 33.82 8.49 29.80
C VAL A 240 35.00 8.57 30.76
N PRO A 241 35.41 7.45 31.38
CA PRO A 241 36.53 7.42 32.32
C PRO A 241 37.87 7.78 31.68
N GLN A 242 38.06 7.41 30.40
CA GLN A 242 39.29 7.66 29.65
C GLN A 242 38.99 7.76 28.15
N PHE A 243 39.51 8.80 27.51
CA PHE A 243 39.60 8.93 26.06
C PHE A 243 41.01 8.55 25.55
N ASP A 244 41.13 8.15 24.29
CA ASP A 244 42.42 8.03 23.58
C ASP A 244 42.93 9.37 23.02
N GLU A 245 44.05 9.30 22.31
CA GLU A 245 44.69 10.43 21.65
C GLU A 245 43.80 11.14 20.62
N ASP A 246 42.85 10.43 20.01
CA ASP A 246 41.87 10.96 19.05
C ASP A 246 40.55 11.40 19.73
N VAL A 247 40.50 11.33 21.07
CA VAL A 247 39.37 11.69 21.92
C VAL A 247 38.15 10.78 21.72
N PHE A 248 38.39 9.51 21.38
CA PHE A 248 37.39 8.44 21.40
C PHE A 248 37.41 7.72 22.76
N PRO A 249 36.24 7.30 23.27
CA PRO A 249 36.18 6.49 24.48
C PRO A 249 36.98 5.18 24.35
N GLN A 250 37.79 4.88 25.37
CA GLN A 250 38.65 3.68 25.43
C GLN A 250 38.09 2.56 26.30
N ALA A 251 37.07 2.84 27.12
CA ALA A 251 36.42 1.80 27.93
C ALA A 251 35.72 0.77 27.03
N GLU A 252 35.73 -0.51 27.41
CA GLU A 252 34.98 -1.54 26.67
C GLU A 252 33.46 -1.28 26.71
N THR A 253 32.98 -0.69 27.81
CA THR A 253 31.57 -0.37 28.05
C THR A 253 31.42 0.99 28.72
N LEU A 254 30.37 1.73 28.35
CA LEU A 254 29.96 2.97 29.01
C LEU A 254 28.52 2.85 29.48
N SER A 255 28.23 3.13 30.76
CA SER A 255 26.89 2.92 31.34
C SER A 255 26.28 4.18 31.97
N PHE A 256 24.96 4.28 31.89
CA PHE A 256 24.14 5.22 32.65
C PHE A 256 23.13 4.45 33.51
N PHE A 257 23.02 4.85 34.78
CA PHE A 257 22.07 4.26 35.73
C PHE A 257 20.95 5.26 36.01
N TYR A 258 19.71 4.87 35.76
CA TYR A 258 18.54 5.74 35.95
C TYR A 258 18.12 5.86 37.43
N GLY A 259 18.51 4.92 38.28
CA GLY A 259 18.23 4.98 39.72
C GLY A 259 16.73 5.01 40.01
N SER A 260 16.23 6.10 40.60
CA SER A 260 14.80 6.31 40.85
C SER A 260 14.09 7.12 39.76
N THR A 261 14.81 7.57 38.73
CA THR A 261 14.22 8.29 37.60
C THR A 261 13.54 7.29 36.67
N THR A 262 12.25 7.48 36.42
CA THR A 262 11.54 6.66 35.42
C THR A 262 11.94 7.11 34.02
N ALA A 263 12.50 6.20 33.22
CA ALA A 263 12.73 6.40 31.80
C ALA A 263 12.29 5.16 31.03
N TYR A 264 11.81 5.35 29.81
CA TYR A 264 11.43 4.24 28.93
C TYR A 264 12.22 4.30 27.63
N LEU A 265 12.64 3.14 27.14
CA LEU A 265 13.04 2.98 25.75
C LEU A 265 11.79 2.63 24.92
N SER A 266 11.61 3.33 23.81
CA SER A 266 10.63 3.03 22.77
C SER A 266 11.36 2.66 21.49
N ALA A 267 10.86 1.66 20.76
CA ALA A 267 11.34 1.29 19.44
C ALA A 267 10.15 1.26 18.47
N GLU A 268 10.23 1.97 17.34
CA GLU A 268 9.10 2.18 16.42
C GLU A 268 8.54 0.86 15.83
N GLN A 269 9.36 -0.18 15.74
CA GLN A 269 8.98 -1.46 15.14
C GLN A 269 8.04 -2.29 16.03
N PHE A 270 8.04 -2.07 17.34
CA PHE A 270 7.14 -2.75 18.26
C PHE A 270 6.50 -1.77 19.24
N PRO A 271 5.19 -1.82 19.47
CA PRO A 271 4.51 -0.92 20.40
C PRO A 271 4.72 -1.35 21.85
N LEU A 272 6.00 -1.41 22.26
CA LEU A 272 6.49 -1.77 23.58
C LEU A 272 7.33 -0.65 24.16
N LEU A 273 7.21 -0.46 25.47
CA LEU A 273 8.01 0.46 26.25
C LEU A 273 8.76 -0.31 27.32
N TYR A 274 10.07 -0.13 27.33
CA TYR A 274 10.98 -0.83 28.22
C TYR A 274 11.40 0.11 29.35
N GLN A 275 10.92 -0.11 30.57
CA GLN A 275 11.24 0.74 31.71
C GLN A 275 12.69 0.52 32.13
N LEU A 276 13.54 1.52 31.93
CA LEU A 276 14.99 1.41 32.06
C LEU A 276 15.46 1.53 33.50
N THR A 277 16.35 0.64 33.91
CA THR A 277 17.18 0.78 35.13
C THR A 277 18.62 1.15 34.78
N GLN A 278 19.11 0.67 33.64
CA GLN A 278 20.45 0.94 33.14
C GLN A 278 20.48 0.88 31.60
N LEU A 279 21.28 1.76 30.99
CA LEU A 279 21.69 1.70 29.59
C LEU A 279 23.20 1.55 29.52
N THR A 280 23.71 0.65 28.68
CA THR A 280 25.14 0.42 28.48
C THR A 280 25.46 0.36 27.01
N TRP A 281 26.39 1.20 26.55
CA TRP A 281 26.99 1.09 25.22
C TRP A 281 28.20 0.17 25.27
N ASN A 282 28.15 -0.94 24.53
CA ASN A 282 29.24 -1.91 24.41
C ASN A 282 30.02 -1.63 23.13
N LEU A 283 31.18 -1.00 23.27
CA LEU A 283 31.93 -0.46 22.14
C LEU A 283 32.56 -1.56 21.29
N GLY A 284 33.01 -2.65 21.93
CA GLY A 284 33.60 -3.80 21.22
C GLY A 284 32.59 -4.68 20.47
N GLN A 285 31.31 -4.64 20.85
CA GLN A 285 30.24 -5.45 20.24
C GLN A 285 29.36 -4.65 19.26
N ASP A 286 29.56 -3.33 19.18
CA ASP A 286 28.74 -2.43 18.37
C ASP A 286 27.24 -2.54 18.68
N GLU A 287 26.91 -2.51 19.98
CA GLU A 287 25.52 -2.59 20.46
C GLU A 287 25.30 -1.81 21.76
N ILE A 288 24.05 -1.43 22.01
CA ILE A 288 23.59 -0.90 23.30
C ILE A 288 22.78 -1.99 24.00
N THR A 289 23.17 -2.35 25.22
CA THR A 289 22.37 -3.21 26.10
C THR A 289 21.59 -2.37 27.10
N VAL A 290 20.34 -2.74 27.35
CA VAL A 290 19.52 -2.14 28.40
C VAL A 290 19.06 -3.17 29.41
N SER A 291 19.00 -2.75 30.66
CA SER A 291 18.37 -3.50 31.75
C SER A 291 17.06 -2.82 32.12
N THR A 292 16.02 -3.62 32.32
CA THR A 292 14.67 -3.11 32.57
C THR A 292 14.11 -3.58 33.90
N SER A 293 13.21 -2.79 34.50
CA SER A 293 12.39 -3.21 35.64
C SER A 293 11.01 -3.73 35.24
N ALA A 294 10.54 -3.34 34.05
CA ALA A 294 9.28 -3.77 33.48
C ALA A 294 9.27 -3.56 31.96
N VAL A 295 8.43 -4.31 31.27
CA VAL A 295 8.08 -4.10 29.86
C VAL A 295 6.57 -3.94 29.76
N VAL A 296 6.10 -2.86 29.12
CA VAL A 296 4.67 -2.56 29.03
C VAL A 296 4.28 -2.25 27.58
N SER A 297 3.02 -2.47 27.23
CA SER A 297 2.51 -2.04 25.92
C SER A 297 2.46 -0.52 25.82
N ALA A 298 3.02 0.03 24.75
CA ALA A 298 2.97 1.47 24.46
C ALA A 298 1.55 2.02 24.37
N GLN A 299 0.58 1.17 24.02
CA GLN A 299 -0.83 1.56 23.87
C GLN A 299 -1.68 1.20 25.11
N GLY A 300 -1.12 0.50 26.09
CA GLY A 300 -1.86 -0.04 27.25
C GLY A 300 -2.70 1.00 27.98
N HIS A 301 -2.08 2.13 28.34
CA HIS A 301 -2.75 3.26 29.02
C HIS A 301 -3.96 3.81 28.25
N ARG A 302 -3.92 3.83 26.90
CA ARG A 302 -5.04 4.31 26.07
C ARG A 302 -6.21 3.33 26.08
N TYR A 303 -5.92 2.03 26.09
CA TYR A 303 -6.94 1.00 26.26
C TYR A 303 -7.57 1.10 27.66
N ASP A 304 -6.78 1.32 28.69
CA ASP A 304 -7.28 1.44 30.06
C ASP A 304 -8.15 2.70 30.22
N TYR A 305 -7.76 3.83 29.60
CA TYR A 305 -8.59 5.03 29.50
C TYR A 305 -9.91 4.78 28.78
N LEU A 306 -9.90 3.99 27.69
CA LEU A 306 -11.12 3.67 26.94
C LEU A 306 -12.09 2.79 27.75
N ILE A 307 -11.56 1.84 28.53
CA ILE A 307 -12.34 0.91 29.35
C ILE A 307 -12.86 1.57 30.62
N ALA A 308 -12.10 2.51 31.19
CA ALA A 308 -12.45 3.19 32.43
C ALA A 308 -12.10 4.69 32.34
N PRO A 309 -12.85 5.50 31.55
CA PRO A 309 -12.55 6.91 31.40
C PRO A 309 -12.72 7.66 32.74
N PRO A 310 -11.80 8.59 33.08
CA PRO A 310 -11.93 9.40 34.28
C PRO A 310 -13.26 10.17 34.31
N GLY A 311 -14.07 9.93 35.35
CA GLY A 311 -15.40 10.53 35.48
C GLY A 311 -16.58 9.65 35.03
N GLY A 312 -16.32 8.44 34.51
CA GLY A 312 -17.33 7.40 34.31
C GLY A 312 -18.35 7.66 33.20
N VAL A 313 -18.19 8.72 32.41
CA VAL A 313 -19.03 9.00 31.25
C VAL A 313 -18.42 8.30 30.05
N ILE A 314 -19.03 7.18 29.64
CA ILE A 314 -18.71 6.48 28.42
C ILE A 314 -19.66 7.01 27.33
N PRO A 315 -19.17 7.79 26.34
CA PRO A 315 -20.04 8.43 25.34
C PRO A 315 -20.80 7.41 24.48
N GLU A 316 -20.21 6.24 24.25
CA GLU A 316 -20.79 5.15 23.48
C GLU A 316 -20.34 3.80 24.08
N PRO A 317 -21.22 3.07 24.79
CA PRO A 317 -20.87 1.78 25.39
C PRO A 317 -20.35 0.74 24.38
N LYS A 318 -20.78 0.83 23.11
CA LYS A 318 -20.27 -0.04 22.04
C LYS A 318 -18.84 0.29 21.59
N ALA A 319 -18.33 1.48 21.92
CA ALA A 319 -16.98 1.92 21.55
C ALA A 319 -15.92 1.54 22.59
N ILE A 320 -16.30 0.93 23.72
CA ILE A 320 -15.37 0.51 24.78
C ILE A 320 -14.40 -0.58 24.29
N ILE A 321 -14.89 -1.47 23.41
CA ILE A 321 -14.12 -2.63 22.95
C ILE A 321 -13.33 -2.23 21.69
N LYS A 322 -12.06 -1.84 21.89
CA LYS A 322 -11.15 -1.57 20.78
C LYS A 322 -10.50 -2.86 20.28
N ARG A 323 -10.96 -3.32 19.12
CA ARG A 323 -10.39 -4.46 18.38
C ARG A 323 -8.98 -4.13 17.90
N SER A 324 -8.05 -5.06 18.00
CA SER A 324 -6.65 -4.84 17.61
C SER A 324 -5.86 -6.13 17.46
N ASN A 325 -5.11 -6.23 16.36
CA ASN A 325 -4.22 -7.34 16.05
C ASN A 325 -2.98 -7.42 16.96
N GLN A 326 -2.69 -6.37 17.74
CA GLN A 326 -1.58 -6.36 18.70
C GLN A 326 -2.04 -6.43 20.17
N SER A 327 -3.33 -6.69 20.43
CA SER A 327 -3.90 -6.62 21.78
C SER A 327 -3.31 -7.66 22.75
N TYR A 328 -2.68 -8.72 22.26
CA TYR A 328 -1.99 -9.71 23.08
C TYR A 328 -0.86 -9.07 23.92
N LEU A 329 -0.22 -8.00 23.43
CA LEU A 329 0.83 -7.25 24.14
C LEU A 329 0.33 -6.58 25.44
N ARG A 330 -0.99 -6.49 25.66
CA ARG A 330 -1.55 -5.97 26.92
C ARG A 330 -1.37 -6.91 28.10
N ASN A 331 -1.19 -8.20 27.83
CA ASN A 331 -1.09 -9.22 28.87
C ASN A 331 0.36 -9.64 29.14
N LEU A 332 1.33 -8.78 28.81
CA LEU A 332 2.72 -8.96 29.22
C LEU A 332 2.80 -8.97 30.75
N ASP A 333 3.57 -9.90 31.31
CA ASP A 333 3.87 -9.89 32.74
C ASP A 333 4.81 -8.70 33.06
N PRO A 334 4.34 -7.67 33.79
CA PRO A 334 5.15 -6.50 34.08
C PRO A 334 6.26 -6.77 35.11
N SER A 335 6.25 -7.94 35.77
CA SER A 335 7.24 -8.32 36.79
C SER A 335 8.55 -8.87 36.23
N LEU A 336 8.66 -8.94 34.90
CA LEU A 336 9.88 -9.36 34.21
C LEU A 336 10.97 -8.28 34.30
N ASN A 337 11.97 -8.56 35.15
CA ASN A 337 13.31 -8.00 35.01
C ASN A 337 13.97 -8.63 33.78
N SER A 338 13.63 -8.15 32.58
CA SER A 338 14.38 -8.55 31.39
C SER A 338 15.77 -7.91 31.46
N SER A 339 16.77 -8.75 31.68
CA SER A 339 18.16 -8.39 31.43
C SER A 339 18.52 -8.90 30.04
N GLY A 340 19.15 -8.06 29.21
CA GLY A 340 19.64 -8.47 27.89
C GLY A 340 18.76 -8.08 26.70
N ILE A 341 18.11 -6.91 26.75
CA ILE A 341 17.63 -6.26 25.53
C ILE A 341 18.82 -5.57 24.87
N THR A 342 19.05 -5.89 23.60
CA THR A 342 20.13 -5.32 22.78
C THR A 342 19.54 -4.46 21.66
N ILE A 343 20.13 -3.29 21.44
CA ILE A 343 19.83 -2.40 20.32
C ILE A 343 21.07 -2.35 19.44
N ARG A 344 20.91 -2.66 18.17
CA ARG A 344 21.93 -2.49 17.12
C ARG A 344 21.43 -1.53 16.06
N ALA A 345 22.35 -0.90 15.34
CA ALA A 345 21.99 -0.19 14.12
C ALA A 345 22.15 -1.16 12.93
N ASN A 346 21.12 -1.24 12.09
CA ASN A 346 21.22 -1.94 10.83
C ASN A 346 22.30 -1.27 9.96
N ARG A 347 23.24 -2.07 9.44
CA ARG A 347 24.41 -1.56 8.70
C ARG A 347 24.08 -0.94 7.34
N GLU A 348 22.94 -1.27 6.75
CA GLU A 348 22.54 -0.78 5.43
C GLU A 348 21.75 0.53 5.50
N ASN A 349 20.87 0.67 6.50
CA ASN A 349 19.94 1.81 6.59
C ASN A 349 19.97 2.58 7.92
N GLY A 350 20.74 2.14 8.91
CA GLY A 350 20.89 2.80 10.22
C GLY A 350 19.67 2.66 11.15
N ALA A 351 18.67 1.85 10.80
CA ALA A 351 17.49 1.62 11.63
C ALA A 351 17.82 0.79 12.88
N ALA A 352 17.09 1.03 13.96
CA ALA A 352 17.22 0.30 15.21
C ALA A 352 16.72 -1.14 15.05
N MET A 353 17.58 -2.09 15.38
CA MET A 353 17.30 -3.52 15.48
C MET A 353 17.31 -3.90 16.96
N VAL A 354 16.15 -4.33 17.47
CA VAL A 354 15.96 -4.69 18.87
C VAL A 354 15.90 -6.21 18.97
N SER A 355 16.72 -6.79 19.83
CA SER A 355 16.71 -8.21 20.13
C SER A 355 16.64 -8.44 21.63
N MET A 356 16.06 -9.55 22.04
CA MET A 356 15.91 -9.92 23.45
C MET A 356 16.59 -11.26 23.70
N SER A 357 17.42 -11.34 24.74
CA SER A 357 18.07 -12.60 25.12
C SER A 357 17.12 -13.63 25.77
N SER A 358 15.91 -13.22 26.13
CA SER A 358 14.87 -14.07 26.73
C SER A 358 13.50 -13.66 26.21
N SER A 359 12.60 -14.63 26.07
CA SER A 359 11.20 -14.37 25.74
C SER A 359 10.49 -13.57 26.84
N LEU A 360 9.59 -12.69 26.45
CA LEU A 360 8.63 -12.03 27.34
C LEU A 360 7.48 -12.98 27.63
N ASP A 361 7.16 -13.19 28.90
CA ASP A 361 6.00 -13.98 29.30
C ASP A 361 4.71 -13.18 29.10
N LEU A 362 3.74 -13.83 28.48
CA LEU A 362 2.37 -13.36 28.34
C LEU A 362 1.51 -14.15 29.33
N GLY A 363 0.89 -13.45 30.29
CA GLY A 363 -0.09 -14.02 31.20
C GLY A 363 -1.38 -14.40 30.50
N THR A 364 -2.39 -14.84 31.25
CA THR A 364 -3.74 -15.10 30.71
C THR A 364 -4.30 -13.86 30.01
N GLY A 365 -4.91 -14.04 28.83
CA GLY A 365 -5.51 -12.94 28.11
C GLY A 365 -6.57 -13.37 27.11
N ASN A 366 -7.21 -12.36 26.52
CA ASN A 366 -8.13 -12.50 25.40
C ASN A 366 -7.73 -11.56 24.25
N HIS A 367 -8.13 -11.92 23.04
CA HIS A 367 -7.79 -11.20 21.83
C HIS A 367 -9.00 -11.16 20.90
N GLN A 368 -9.37 -9.94 20.52
CA GLN A 368 -10.31 -9.70 19.44
C GLN A 368 -9.58 -8.97 18.32
N ALA A 369 -9.46 -9.64 17.17
CA ALA A 369 -8.73 -9.09 16.05
C ALA A 369 -9.48 -7.90 15.43
N HIS A 370 -8.71 -6.92 14.95
CA HIS A 370 -9.24 -5.90 14.04
C HIS A 370 -9.42 -6.50 12.64
N PHE A 371 -8.50 -7.38 12.21
CA PHE A 371 -8.57 -8.08 10.95
C PHE A 371 -8.06 -9.53 11.05
N PRO A 372 -8.87 -10.56 10.76
CA PRO A 372 -10.26 -10.46 10.32
C PRO A 372 -11.18 -10.00 11.47
N LEU A 373 -12.21 -9.25 11.12
CA LEU A 373 -13.22 -8.81 12.07
C LEU A 373 -13.97 -10.04 12.62
N GLY A 374 -14.28 -10.05 13.93
CA GLY A 374 -15.09 -11.13 14.54
C GLY A 374 -14.31 -12.39 14.94
N LEU A 375 -12.98 -12.37 14.82
CA LEU A 375 -12.11 -13.40 15.41
C LEU A 375 -11.94 -13.15 16.89
N GLU A 376 -12.20 -14.17 17.71
CA GLU A 376 -11.94 -14.15 19.15
C GLU A 376 -11.13 -15.36 19.59
N LEU A 377 -10.17 -15.14 20.48
CA LEU A 377 -9.38 -16.21 21.09
C LEU A 377 -8.97 -15.84 22.52
N ASP A 378 -8.77 -16.88 23.33
CA ASP A 378 -8.32 -16.79 24.71
C ASP A 378 -7.09 -17.69 24.91
N TRP A 379 -6.15 -17.26 25.76
CA TRP A 379 -4.98 -18.05 26.15
C TRP A 379 -4.75 -18.01 27.65
N GLN A 380 -4.11 -19.04 28.20
CA GLN A 380 -3.78 -19.12 29.63
C GLN A 380 -2.36 -18.65 29.94
N SER A 381 -1.45 -18.76 28.98
CA SER A 381 -0.06 -18.31 29.07
C SER A 381 0.52 -18.20 27.66
N GLY A 382 1.66 -17.55 27.51
CA GLY A 382 2.38 -17.47 26.25
C GLY A 382 3.76 -16.88 26.44
N GLN A 383 4.53 -16.86 25.36
CA GLN A 383 5.88 -16.33 25.30
C GLN A 383 6.05 -15.56 23.98
N LEU A 384 6.78 -14.45 24.04
CA LEU A 384 7.10 -13.60 22.89
C LEU A 384 8.60 -13.34 22.87
N ALA A 385 9.29 -13.92 21.90
CA ALA A 385 10.70 -13.65 21.62
C ALA A 385 10.82 -12.68 20.44
N ILE A 386 11.75 -11.74 20.55
CA ILE A 386 12.02 -10.73 19.52
C ILE A 386 13.51 -10.80 19.17
N GLU A 387 13.81 -10.95 17.88
CA GLU A 387 15.14 -10.93 17.32
C GLU A 387 15.18 -9.96 16.14
N ASP A 388 16.13 -9.03 16.15
CA ASP A 388 16.40 -8.11 15.04
C ASP A 388 15.17 -7.29 14.60
N SER A 389 14.38 -6.87 15.60
CA SER A 389 13.09 -6.21 15.46
C SER A 389 12.02 -7.03 14.72
N ARG A 390 12.10 -8.35 14.78
CA ARG A 390 11.11 -9.28 14.25
C ARG A 390 10.69 -10.29 15.32
N ILE A 391 9.49 -10.84 15.21
CA ILE A 391 9.08 -11.88 16.13
C ILE A 391 9.81 -13.16 15.75
N ASP A 392 10.53 -13.74 16.71
CA ASP A 392 11.09 -15.07 16.57
C ASP A 392 9.96 -16.09 16.70
N VAL A 393 9.49 -16.55 15.55
CA VAL A 393 8.41 -17.53 15.38
C VAL A 393 8.66 -18.81 16.18
N GLY A 394 9.91 -19.29 16.22
CA GLY A 394 10.25 -20.58 16.84
C GLY A 394 10.18 -20.55 18.36
N ASN A 395 10.37 -19.37 18.96
CA ASN A 395 10.36 -19.16 20.41
C ASN A 395 9.16 -18.33 20.90
N SER A 396 8.18 -18.05 20.03
CA SER A 396 6.98 -17.29 20.37
C SER A 396 5.72 -18.12 20.19
N SER A 397 4.89 -18.22 21.23
CA SER A 397 3.63 -18.94 21.16
C SER A 397 2.64 -18.53 22.26
N LEU A 398 1.36 -18.82 22.07
CA LEU A 398 0.33 -18.73 23.09
C LEU A 398 -0.26 -20.12 23.35
N ASN A 399 -0.49 -20.46 24.61
CA ASN A 399 -1.18 -21.67 25.03
C ASN A 399 -2.68 -21.39 25.08
N ALA A 400 -3.41 -21.90 24.10
CA ALA A 400 -4.83 -21.65 23.96
C ALA A 400 -5.62 -22.19 25.16
N ASN A 401 -6.62 -21.40 25.60
CA ASN A 401 -7.50 -21.76 26.71
C ASN A 401 -8.82 -22.36 26.20
N ASN A 402 -9.38 -21.73 25.18
CA ASN A 402 -10.68 -22.04 24.57
C ASN A 402 -10.50 -22.20 23.05
N PRO A 403 -11.47 -22.84 22.36
CA PRO A 403 -11.52 -22.81 20.91
C PRO A 403 -11.48 -21.38 20.38
N VAL A 404 -10.72 -21.15 19.31
CA VAL A 404 -10.77 -19.89 18.56
C VAL A 404 -12.12 -19.83 17.85
N THR A 405 -12.76 -18.67 17.87
CA THR A 405 -14.07 -18.46 17.24
C THR A 405 -13.97 -17.43 16.13
N GLN A 406 -14.69 -17.69 15.03
CA GLN A 406 -14.87 -16.72 13.96
C GLN A 406 -16.32 -16.78 13.52
N THR A 407 -16.91 -15.60 13.33
CA THR A 407 -18.24 -15.47 12.77
C THR A 407 -18.18 -14.91 11.35
N TYR A 408 -18.98 -15.45 10.44
CA TYR A 408 -19.11 -14.95 9.07
C TYR A 408 -20.58 -14.80 8.66
N ALA A 409 -20.86 -13.84 7.78
CA ALA A 409 -22.17 -13.65 7.18
C ALA A 409 -22.45 -14.74 6.14
N SER A 410 -23.59 -15.40 6.25
CA SER A 410 -24.05 -16.41 5.28
C SER A 410 -25.08 -15.87 4.27
N GLY A 411 -25.54 -14.63 4.47
CA GLY A 411 -26.48 -13.95 3.60
C GLY A 411 -25.80 -13.22 2.44
N CYS A 412 -26.61 -12.54 1.63
CA CYS A 412 -26.15 -11.74 0.52
C CYS A 412 -25.91 -10.28 0.92
N PRO A 413 -24.70 -9.72 0.74
CA PRO A 413 -24.40 -8.34 1.14
C PRO A 413 -25.19 -7.28 0.37
N THR A 414 -25.48 -7.55 -0.91
CA THR A 414 -26.06 -6.61 -1.88
C THR A 414 -27.57 -6.75 -2.07
N ALA A 415 -28.11 -7.96 -1.91
CA ALA A 415 -29.54 -8.20 -2.04
C ALA A 415 -30.25 -7.79 -0.74
N GLN A 416 -31.23 -6.87 -0.81
CA GLN A 416 -32.07 -6.46 0.32
C GLN A 416 -33.07 -7.56 0.71
N CYS A 417 -32.58 -8.78 0.93
CA CYS A 417 -33.42 -9.92 1.27
C CYS A 417 -33.93 -9.79 2.70
N PRO A 418 -35.25 -9.90 2.93
CA PRO A 418 -35.80 -9.86 4.26
C PRO A 418 -35.36 -11.11 5.04
N THR A 419 -34.30 -10.97 5.84
CA THR A 419 -34.23 -11.38 7.26
C THR A 419 -32.79 -11.26 7.76
N ASP A 420 -32.60 -10.47 8.82
CA ASP A 420 -31.41 -10.29 9.66
C ASP A 420 -30.18 -11.14 9.32
N ALA A 421 -29.06 -10.49 9.01
CA ALA A 421 -27.75 -11.10 8.75
C ALA A 421 -27.52 -12.37 9.58
N PHE A 422 -27.70 -13.54 8.95
CA PHE A 422 -27.45 -14.81 9.62
C PHE A 422 -25.95 -15.04 9.69
N GLU A 423 -25.45 -14.90 10.90
CA GLU A 423 -24.08 -15.13 11.29
C GLU A 423 -23.88 -16.61 11.63
N ILE A 424 -22.93 -17.26 10.97
CA ILE A 424 -22.48 -18.61 11.32
C ILE A 424 -21.19 -18.48 12.12
N THR A 425 -21.16 -19.07 13.32
CA THR A 425 -19.97 -19.10 14.19
C THR A 425 -19.28 -20.45 14.12
N THR A 426 -18.07 -20.45 13.59
CA THR A 426 -17.18 -21.62 13.54
C THR A 426 -16.23 -21.61 14.75
N ARG A 427 -15.87 -22.78 15.26
CA ARG A 427 -14.96 -22.95 16.40
C ARG A 427 -13.84 -23.93 16.10
N LEU A 428 -12.62 -23.50 16.35
CA LEU A 428 -11.41 -24.29 16.09
C LEU A 428 -10.71 -24.60 17.41
N GLN A 429 -10.70 -25.87 17.79
CA GLN A 429 -9.95 -26.33 18.96
C GLN A 429 -8.46 -26.43 18.60
N VAL A 430 -7.67 -25.62 19.30
CA VAL A 430 -6.21 -25.57 19.18
C VAL A 430 -5.59 -25.70 20.57
N SER A 431 -4.31 -26.08 20.63
CA SER A 431 -3.54 -26.14 21.90
C SER A 431 -2.49 -25.04 21.97
N THR A 432 -1.85 -24.76 20.84
CA THR A 432 -0.85 -23.71 20.69
C THR A 432 -1.23 -22.82 19.51
N ILE A 433 -1.02 -21.52 19.70
CA ILE A 433 -1.16 -20.49 18.67
C ILE A 433 0.24 -19.92 18.44
N SER A 434 0.71 -19.98 17.20
CA SER A 434 2.01 -19.49 16.80
C SER A 434 1.92 -18.04 16.34
N PHE A 435 3.03 -17.31 16.45
CA PHE A 435 3.16 -15.98 15.87
C PHE A 435 3.72 -16.06 14.46
N THR A 436 3.31 -15.13 13.61
CA THR A 436 4.05 -14.80 12.38
C THR A 436 5.12 -13.76 12.67
N GLU A 437 6.12 -13.65 11.81
CA GLU A 437 7.20 -12.66 11.92
C GLU A 437 6.69 -11.20 12.05
N GLU A 438 5.51 -10.93 11.47
CA GLU A 438 4.87 -9.61 11.38
C GLU A 438 3.87 -9.30 12.51
N GLY A 439 3.79 -10.16 13.54
CA GLY A 439 2.88 -9.96 14.67
C GLY A 439 1.48 -10.56 14.49
N GLY A 440 1.24 -11.27 13.40
CA GLY A 440 0.02 -12.05 13.19
C GLY A 440 -0.02 -13.31 14.05
N LEU A 441 -1.21 -13.91 14.17
CA LEU A 441 -1.45 -15.14 14.93
C LEU A 441 -1.95 -16.24 14.00
N TYR A 442 -1.41 -17.44 14.16
CA TYR A 442 -1.74 -18.59 13.33
C TYR A 442 -1.91 -19.85 14.18
N ALA A 443 -2.88 -20.69 13.83
CA ALA A 443 -2.90 -22.07 14.30
C ALA A 443 -3.69 -22.98 13.36
N SER A 444 -3.39 -24.27 13.44
CA SER A 444 -4.17 -25.35 12.84
C SER A 444 -4.83 -26.18 13.94
N GLY A 445 -6.02 -26.70 13.67
CA GLY A 445 -6.77 -27.44 14.69
C GLY A 445 -7.95 -28.24 14.17
N GLN A 446 -8.67 -28.83 15.11
CA GLN A 446 -9.89 -29.60 14.84
C GLN A 446 -11.12 -28.73 15.04
N LEU A 447 -12.10 -28.82 14.14
CA LEU A 447 -13.36 -28.11 14.25
C LEU A 447 -14.24 -28.76 15.33
N VAL A 448 -14.86 -27.94 16.17
CA VAL A 448 -15.68 -28.40 17.30
C VAL A 448 -17.02 -27.68 17.38
N ASP A 449 -18.02 -28.37 17.94
CA ASP A 449 -19.32 -27.77 18.22
C ASP A 449 -19.26 -26.81 19.43
N ALA A 450 -20.41 -26.21 19.77
CA ALA A 450 -20.51 -25.32 20.95
C ALA A 450 -20.24 -26.03 22.29
N GLY A 451 -20.29 -27.37 22.33
CA GLY A 451 -19.96 -28.20 23.49
C GLY A 451 -18.49 -28.67 23.51
N GLY A 452 -17.69 -28.33 22.50
CA GLY A 452 -16.29 -28.75 22.37
C GLY A 452 -16.10 -30.16 21.81
N SER A 453 -17.15 -30.79 21.26
CA SER A 453 -17.02 -32.10 20.60
C SER A 453 -16.62 -31.94 19.14
N PRO A 454 -15.77 -32.82 18.59
CA PRO A 454 -15.43 -32.81 17.17
C PRO A 454 -16.66 -32.75 16.27
N THR A 455 -16.62 -31.87 15.27
CA THR A 455 -17.70 -31.71 14.29
C THR A 455 -17.13 -31.53 12.89
N ALA A 456 -17.95 -31.86 11.89
CA ALA A 456 -17.71 -31.49 10.52
C ALA A 456 -18.45 -30.17 10.23
N GLU A 457 -17.71 -29.10 9.95
CA GLU A 457 -18.29 -27.81 9.57
C GLU A 457 -18.74 -27.85 8.11
N ILE A 458 -19.84 -27.15 7.84
CA ILE A 458 -20.36 -26.93 6.50
C ILE A 458 -20.33 -25.43 6.25
N LEU A 459 -19.55 -25.00 5.25
CA LEU A 459 -19.54 -23.61 4.82
C LEU A 459 -20.79 -23.34 4.01
N ARG A 460 -21.49 -22.24 4.30
CA ARG A 460 -22.76 -21.89 3.63
C ARG A 460 -22.82 -20.41 3.30
N TRP A 461 -23.17 -20.09 2.07
CA TRP A 461 -23.37 -18.69 1.64
C TRP A 461 -24.46 -18.58 0.58
N GLY A 462 -24.93 -17.36 0.34
CA GLY A 462 -26.02 -17.11 -0.59
C GLY A 462 -27.38 -17.48 -0.02
N ARG A 463 -27.68 -17.12 1.23
CA ARG A 463 -29.00 -17.43 1.79
C ARG A 463 -30.14 -16.76 1.02
N ASN A 464 -31.18 -17.51 0.68
CA ASN A 464 -32.38 -17.02 -0.01
C ASN A 464 -33.60 -16.90 0.94
N ASP A 465 -34.69 -16.31 0.44
CA ASP A 465 -35.93 -16.09 1.23
C ASP A 465 -36.61 -17.37 1.72
N SER A 466 -36.36 -18.50 1.05
CA SER A 466 -36.87 -19.82 1.46
C SER A 466 -36.13 -20.41 2.67
N GLY A 467 -35.05 -19.77 3.12
CA GLY A 467 -34.20 -20.23 4.22
C GLY A 467 -33.12 -21.24 3.83
N GLY A 468 -32.99 -21.55 2.54
CA GLY A 468 -31.90 -22.36 1.98
C GLY A 468 -30.67 -21.51 1.66
N PHE A 469 -29.56 -22.18 1.29
CA PHE A 469 -28.30 -21.55 0.89
C PHE A 469 -28.02 -21.88 -0.57
N THR A 470 -27.57 -20.89 -1.35
CA THR A 470 -27.16 -21.08 -2.74
C THR A 470 -25.99 -22.03 -2.83
N HIS A 471 -24.97 -21.86 -1.99
CA HIS A 471 -23.74 -22.62 -2.08
C HIS A 471 -23.36 -23.22 -0.74
N GLU A 472 -22.92 -24.48 -0.77
CA GLU A 472 -22.35 -25.15 0.38
C GLU A 472 -21.04 -25.86 0.02
N ALA A 473 -20.08 -25.85 0.95
CA ALA A 473 -18.91 -26.72 0.90
C ALA A 473 -18.89 -27.59 2.17
N LEU A 474 -19.00 -28.90 1.96
CA LEU A 474 -19.34 -29.85 3.01
C LEU A 474 -18.11 -30.51 3.63
N ALA A 475 -18.26 -30.89 4.91
CA ALA A 475 -17.47 -31.88 5.63
C ALA A 475 -16.01 -31.51 5.97
N PHE A 476 -15.76 -30.25 6.38
CA PHE A 476 -14.45 -29.90 6.94
C PHE A 476 -14.36 -30.32 8.40
N GLU A 477 -13.39 -31.18 8.75
CA GLU A 477 -13.13 -31.60 10.13
C GLU A 477 -12.01 -30.79 10.80
N ALA A 478 -11.21 -30.09 9.99
CA ALA A 478 -10.10 -29.27 10.42
C ALA A 478 -10.08 -27.97 9.63
N ALA A 479 -9.48 -26.95 10.23
CA ALA A 479 -9.23 -25.67 9.60
C ALA A 479 -7.92 -25.10 10.16
N THR A 480 -7.45 -24.04 9.52
CA THR A 480 -6.46 -23.14 10.09
C THR A 480 -7.12 -21.81 10.34
N PHE A 481 -6.59 -21.04 11.28
CA PHE A 481 -6.93 -19.62 11.39
C PHE A 481 -5.68 -18.78 11.22
N TYR A 482 -5.87 -17.60 10.64
CA TYR A 482 -4.84 -16.58 10.54
C TYR A 482 -5.43 -15.21 10.92
N SER A 483 -4.72 -14.48 11.78
CA SER A 483 -4.96 -13.07 12.08
C SER A 483 -3.78 -12.27 11.54
N ALA A 484 -4.05 -11.21 10.78
CA ALA A 484 -3.00 -10.41 10.15
C ALA A 484 -2.03 -9.81 11.18
N GLY A 485 -0.81 -9.49 10.74
CA GLY A 485 0.15 -8.76 11.55
C GLY A 485 -0.20 -7.28 11.75
N TYR A 486 0.72 -6.58 12.41
CA TYR A 486 0.67 -5.11 12.55
C TYR A 486 1.99 -4.43 12.16
N VAL A 487 3.03 -5.18 11.85
CA VAL A 487 4.33 -4.66 11.41
C VAL A 487 4.61 -5.16 10.00
N LEU A 488 4.90 -4.24 9.08
CA LEU A 488 5.38 -4.57 7.74
C LEU A 488 6.81 -4.05 7.60
N ALA A 489 7.78 -4.94 7.41
CA ALA A 489 9.16 -4.53 7.21
C ALA A 489 9.31 -3.72 5.92
N ALA A 490 10.11 -2.65 5.95
CA ALA A 490 10.35 -1.79 4.78
C ALA A 490 10.96 -2.52 3.58
N THR A 491 11.59 -3.68 3.79
CA THR A 491 12.10 -4.54 2.71
C THR A 491 11.02 -5.38 2.03
N HIS A 492 9.85 -5.55 2.66
CA HIS A 492 8.70 -6.30 2.13
C HIS A 492 7.67 -5.37 1.45
N PHE A 493 8.14 -4.17 1.05
CA PHE A 493 7.30 -3.02 0.78
C PHE A 493 7.24 -2.63 -0.71
N PRO A 494 6.07 -2.35 -1.31
CA PRO A 494 5.96 -1.69 -2.61
C PRO A 494 6.39 -0.20 -2.51
N GLN A 495 6.77 0.47 -3.61
CA GLN A 495 7.34 1.83 -3.54
C GLN A 495 6.42 2.93 -2.97
N ASN A 496 5.12 2.67 -2.74
CA ASN A 496 4.15 3.63 -2.21
C ASN A 496 3.73 3.30 -0.76
N SER A 497 4.14 4.14 0.20
CA SER A 497 3.83 4.04 1.65
C SER A 497 2.34 3.92 1.99
N GLU A 498 1.46 4.45 1.14
CA GLU A 498 0.01 4.47 1.40
C GLU A 498 -0.63 3.09 1.27
N ASP A 499 -0.05 2.19 0.47
CA ASP A 499 -0.59 0.85 0.23
C ASP A 499 -0.16 -0.16 1.31
N ALA A 500 0.70 0.22 2.26
CA ALA A 500 1.23 -0.64 3.32
C ALA A 500 0.16 -1.38 4.13
N PRO A 501 -0.90 -0.71 4.61
CA PRO A 501 -1.92 -1.39 5.38
C PRO A 501 -2.64 -2.45 4.56
N ALA A 502 -2.97 -2.15 3.29
CA ALA A 502 -3.62 -3.12 2.41
C ALA A 502 -2.70 -4.30 2.09
N HIS A 503 -1.41 -4.04 1.82
CA HIS A 503 -0.42 -5.09 1.62
C HIS A 503 -0.31 -6.03 2.82
N LEU A 504 -0.21 -5.48 4.04
CA LEU A 504 -0.14 -6.27 5.26
C LEU A 504 -1.43 -7.07 5.52
N LEU A 505 -2.59 -6.41 5.45
CA LEU A 505 -3.87 -7.02 5.80
C LEU A 505 -4.35 -8.03 4.78
N LEU A 506 -4.00 -7.88 3.50
CA LEU A 506 -4.45 -8.81 2.46
C LEU A 506 -3.47 -9.96 2.24
N SER A 507 -2.25 -9.91 2.78
CA SER A 507 -1.26 -10.99 2.63
C SER A 507 -1.79 -12.34 3.08
N GLY A 508 -1.45 -13.40 2.34
CA GLY A 508 -1.65 -14.79 2.75
C GLY A 508 -0.37 -15.36 3.36
N LEU A 509 -0.49 -16.37 4.22
CA LEU A 509 0.63 -17.19 4.67
C LEU A 509 0.91 -18.28 3.65
N ASP A 510 2.11 -18.31 3.09
CA ASP A 510 2.53 -19.36 2.18
C ASP A 510 2.79 -20.64 2.98
N LEU A 511 2.04 -21.71 2.67
CA LEU A 511 2.12 -23.00 3.36
C LEU A 511 2.84 -24.09 2.56
N ASP A 512 3.39 -23.78 1.38
CA ASP A 512 4.19 -24.75 0.62
C ASP A 512 5.42 -25.21 1.41
N GLU A 513 5.83 -24.43 2.43
CA GLU A 513 6.77 -24.81 3.48
C GLU A 513 6.05 -24.82 4.84
N PRO A 514 5.60 -25.99 5.36
CA PRO A 514 4.78 -26.09 6.57
C PRO A 514 5.42 -25.58 7.88
N GLU A 515 6.65 -25.07 7.82
CA GLU A 515 7.41 -24.49 8.93
C GLU A 515 7.73 -22.99 8.77
N SER A 516 7.31 -22.33 7.68
CA SER A 516 7.65 -20.93 7.42
C SER A 516 6.51 -19.96 7.75
N LEU A 517 6.28 -19.67 9.03
CA LEU A 517 5.41 -18.54 9.45
C LEU A 517 6.05 -17.15 9.18
N SER A 518 7.03 -17.13 8.27
CA SER A 518 7.77 -15.98 7.76
C SER A 518 7.54 -15.77 6.24
N ALA A 519 7.06 -16.79 5.52
CA ALA A 519 6.74 -16.66 4.10
C ALA A 519 5.30 -16.15 3.91
N MET A 520 5.18 -15.02 3.23
CA MET A 520 3.91 -14.34 3.00
C MET A 520 3.67 -14.17 1.50
N GLU A 521 2.51 -14.63 1.02
CA GLU A 521 1.97 -14.30 -0.29
C GLU A 521 1.50 -12.84 -0.30
N ARG A 522 2.21 -11.98 -1.01
CA ARG A 522 1.91 -10.54 -1.05
C ARG A 522 1.01 -10.17 -2.21
N PRO A 523 0.07 -9.21 -2.05
CA PRO A 523 -0.68 -8.66 -3.17
C PRO A 523 0.25 -8.26 -4.34
N GLY A 524 -0.11 -8.68 -5.56
CA GLY A 524 0.68 -8.46 -6.77
C GLY A 524 1.81 -9.47 -7.04
N SER A 525 2.07 -10.42 -6.14
CA SER A 525 2.98 -11.55 -6.40
C SER A 525 2.28 -12.67 -7.17
N ALA A 526 3.04 -13.52 -7.87
CA ALA A 526 2.48 -14.67 -8.58
C ALA A 526 1.77 -15.66 -7.62
N ALA A 527 2.37 -15.95 -6.47
CA ALA A 527 1.77 -16.82 -5.46
C ALA A 527 0.42 -16.28 -4.96
N TYR A 528 0.30 -14.96 -4.78
CA TYR A 528 -0.97 -14.33 -4.41
C TYR A 528 -2.04 -14.46 -5.50
N VAL A 529 -1.65 -14.46 -6.78
CA VAL A 529 -2.58 -14.71 -7.90
C VAL A 529 -3.06 -16.16 -7.91
N ASP A 530 -2.21 -17.11 -7.51
CA ASP A 530 -2.59 -18.52 -7.37
C ASP A 530 -3.60 -18.74 -6.23
N GLY A 531 -3.56 -17.88 -5.20
CA GLY A 531 -4.56 -17.82 -4.13
C GLY A 531 -4.47 -18.97 -3.13
N LEU A 532 -3.30 -19.61 -3.02
CA LEU A 532 -3.13 -20.87 -2.31
C LEU A 532 -2.75 -20.70 -0.83
N GLY A 533 -2.24 -19.56 -0.37
CA GLY A 533 -1.80 -19.33 1.02
C GLY A 533 -2.90 -18.96 2.02
N ASP A 534 -2.75 -19.27 3.31
CA ASP A 534 -3.79 -19.01 4.31
C ASP A 534 -4.02 -17.50 4.52
N TYR A 535 -5.21 -17.01 4.20
CA TYR A 535 -5.57 -15.60 4.32
C TYR A 535 -6.19 -15.30 5.69
N PRO A 536 -6.13 -14.04 6.17
CA PRO A 536 -6.69 -13.71 7.47
C PRO A 536 -8.17 -14.11 7.55
N GLY A 537 -8.54 -14.94 8.52
CA GLY A 537 -9.81 -15.68 8.54
C GLY A 537 -9.60 -17.10 9.03
N PHE A 538 -10.67 -17.91 8.98
CA PHE A 538 -10.53 -19.37 9.02
C PHE A 538 -10.36 -19.87 7.60
N ASN A 539 -9.38 -20.74 7.35
CA ASN A 539 -9.12 -21.32 6.04
C ASN A 539 -9.42 -22.81 6.06
N PHE A 540 -10.05 -23.27 4.98
CA PHE A 540 -10.54 -24.63 4.79
C PHE A 540 -10.00 -25.12 3.45
N ARG A 541 -9.35 -26.28 3.47
CA ARG A 541 -8.67 -26.86 2.30
C ARG A 541 -9.27 -28.21 1.96
N VAL A 542 -9.44 -28.46 0.67
CA VAL A 542 -9.79 -29.78 0.16
C VAL A 542 -8.50 -30.59 -0.01
N ALA A 543 -8.43 -31.78 0.58
CA ALA A 543 -7.19 -32.57 0.64
C ALA A 543 -6.71 -33.11 -0.71
N GLY A 544 -7.58 -33.12 -1.73
CA GLY A 544 -7.32 -33.62 -3.08
C GLY A 544 -8.63 -33.67 -3.88
N ASP A 545 -8.55 -33.97 -5.18
CA ASP A 545 -9.72 -34.05 -6.06
C ASP A 545 -10.77 -35.04 -5.52
N GLY A 546 -12.01 -34.56 -5.34
CA GLY A 546 -13.13 -35.31 -4.78
C GLY A 546 -13.04 -35.53 -3.26
N GLY A 547 -12.04 -34.94 -2.59
CA GLY A 547 -11.87 -35.02 -1.14
C GLY A 547 -12.87 -34.20 -0.33
N GLY A 548 -13.64 -33.34 -1.00
CA GLY A 548 -14.75 -32.57 -0.44
C GLY A 548 -15.93 -32.55 -1.41
N VAL A 549 -17.10 -32.15 -0.92
CA VAL A 549 -18.33 -32.05 -1.71
C VAL A 549 -18.79 -30.60 -1.76
N GLY A 550 -19.03 -30.12 -2.98
CA GLY A 550 -19.62 -28.82 -3.27
C GLY A 550 -21.09 -28.99 -3.65
N LEU A 551 -21.91 -28.04 -3.20
CA LEU A 551 -23.31 -27.94 -3.58
C LEU A 551 -23.57 -26.52 -4.08
N SER A 552 -24.25 -26.39 -5.21
CA SER A 552 -24.73 -25.10 -5.74
C SER A 552 -26.19 -25.21 -6.17
N VAL A 553 -27.01 -24.22 -5.84
CA VAL A 553 -28.42 -24.13 -6.21
C VAL A 553 -28.58 -23.01 -7.22
N LEU A 554 -28.67 -23.38 -8.51
CA LEU A 554 -28.81 -22.42 -9.60
C LEU A 554 -30.24 -22.41 -10.11
N GLY A 555 -30.89 -21.24 -10.14
CA GLY A 555 -32.29 -21.11 -10.54
C GLY A 555 -33.26 -22.01 -9.76
N GLY A 556 -32.95 -22.29 -8.49
CA GLY A 556 -33.70 -23.24 -7.65
C GLY A 556 -33.36 -24.72 -7.84
N VAL A 557 -32.41 -25.06 -8.72
CA VAL A 557 -32.02 -26.43 -9.04
C VAL A 557 -30.70 -26.79 -8.36
N VAL A 558 -30.69 -27.92 -7.65
CA VAL A 558 -29.52 -28.39 -6.89
C VAL A 558 -28.53 -29.13 -7.78
N PHE A 559 -27.26 -28.73 -7.69
CA PHE A 559 -26.09 -29.41 -8.25
C PHE A 559 -25.18 -29.85 -7.11
N GLU A 560 -24.73 -31.10 -7.15
CA GLU A 560 -23.77 -31.67 -6.20
C GLU A 560 -22.58 -32.22 -6.99
N PHE A 561 -21.36 -31.90 -6.55
CA PHE A 561 -20.13 -32.30 -7.25
C PHE A 561 -18.96 -32.47 -6.28
N GLY A 562 -17.97 -33.26 -6.70
CA GLY A 562 -16.71 -33.38 -5.99
C GLY A 562 -15.85 -32.12 -6.22
N LEU A 563 -15.33 -31.54 -5.14
CA LEU A 563 -14.46 -30.37 -5.21
C LEU A 563 -13.06 -30.73 -5.67
N THR A 564 -12.43 -29.85 -6.45
CA THR A 564 -11.01 -29.99 -6.82
C THR A 564 -10.08 -29.89 -5.62
N GLY A 565 -8.90 -30.49 -5.68
CA GLY A 565 -7.87 -30.39 -4.66
C GLY A 565 -7.31 -28.97 -4.49
N ARG A 566 -7.51 -28.10 -5.49
CA ARG A 566 -7.20 -26.66 -5.41
C ARG A 566 -8.32 -25.84 -4.77
N SER A 567 -9.50 -26.42 -4.54
CA SER A 567 -10.58 -25.73 -3.85
C SER A 567 -10.16 -25.40 -2.43
N LYS A 568 -10.24 -24.11 -2.12
CA LYS A 568 -9.87 -23.54 -0.83
C LYS A 568 -10.81 -22.40 -0.53
N PHE A 569 -11.26 -22.37 0.72
CA PHE A 569 -12.19 -21.37 1.22
C PHE A 569 -11.58 -20.66 2.41
N TYR A 570 -11.91 -19.39 2.58
CA TYR A 570 -11.67 -18.69 3.83
C TYR A 570 -12.86 -17.83 4.22
N THR A 571 -13.11 -17.76 5.53
CA THR A 571 -14.26 -17.03 6.07
C THR A 571 -13.80 -15.82 6.87
N ARG A 572 -14.43 -14.67 6.59
CA ARG A 572 -14.33 -13.42 7.35
C ARG A 572 -15.73 -12.96 7.74
N TYR A 573 -15.84 -11.94 8.58
CA TYR A 573 -17.15 -11.36 8.93
C TYR A 573 -18.04 -11.06 7.71
N GLY A 574 -17.45 -10.60 6.60
CA GLY A 574 -18.17 -10.31 5.36
C GLY A 574 -18.73 -11.53 4.61
N GLY A 575 -18.21 -12.73 4.85
CA GLY A 575 -18.71 -13.96 4.23
C GLY A 575 -17.60 -14.95 3.84
N VAL A 576 -17.95 -15.87 2.94
CA VAL A 576 -17.07 -16.90 2.40
C VAL A 576 -16.36 -16.39 1.15
N ALA A 577 -15.06 -16.60 1.05
CA ALA A 577 -14.28 -16.31 -0.16
C ALA A 577 -13.46 -17.54 -0.54
N GLY A 578 -13.11 -17.68 -1.82
CA GLY A 578 -12.30 -18.81 -2.28
C GLY A 578 -12.74 -19.39 -3.62
N ILE A 579 -12.25 -20.60 -3.90
CA ILE A 579 -12.45 -21.33 -5.16
C ILE A 579 -13.44 -22.48 -4.91
N HIS A 580 -14.54 -22.49 -5.65
CA HIS A 580 -15.59 -23.50 -5.61
C HIS A 580 -15.69 -24.17 -6.99
N GLU A 581 -14.97 -25.26 -7.19
CA GLU A 581 -14.73 -25.83 -8.51
C GLU A 581 -14.93 -27.34 -8.51
N ALA A 582 -15.60 -27.85 -9.54
CA ALA A 582 -15.85 -29.27 -9.74
C ALA A 582 -14.67 -29.97 -10.42
N VAL A 583 -14.35 -31.19 -10.00
CA VAL A 583 -13.32 -32.03 -10.65
C VAL A 583 -13.72 -32.42 -12.07
N GLU A 584 -14.94 -32.95 -12.21
CA GLU A 584 -15.59 -33.25 -13.47
C GLU A 584 -17.03 -32.74 -13.36
N PHE A 585 -17.53 -32.08 -14.40
CA PHE A 585 -18.89 -31.57 -14.41
C PHE A 585 -19.48 -31.68 -15.82
N ASN A 586 -20.35 -32.66 -16.01
CA ASN A 586 -21.11 -32.86 -17.25
C ASN A 586 -22.55 -33.16 -16.89
N GLU A 587 -23.26 -32.12 -16.47
CA GLU A 587 -24.62 -32.20 -15.97
C GLU A 587 -25.59 -31.60 -16.98
N SER A 588 -26.77 -32.19 -17.09
CA SER A 588 -27.88 -31.62 -17.85
C SER A 588 -29.09 -31.47 -16.93
N LYS A 589 -29.60 -30.24 -16.82
CA LYS A 589 -30.72 -29.89 -15.94
C LYS A 589 -31.62 -28.88 -16.64
N GLU A 590 -32.87 -28.83 -16.20
CA GLU A 590 -33.80 -27.79 -16.62
C GLU A 590 -33.77 -26.64 -15.61
N ILE A 591 -33.38 -25.44 -16.03
CA ILE A 591 -33.35 -24.23 -15.20
C ILE A 591 -34.27 -23.20 -15.86
N TYR A 592 -35.19 -22.60 -15.11
CA TYR A 592 -36.24 -21.70 -15.64
C TYR A 592 -37.11 -22.32 -16.77
N GLY A 593 -37.13 -23.65 -16.87
CA GLY A 593 -37.78 -24.38 -17.95
C GLY A 593 -36.92 -24.57 -19.22
N TYR A 594 -35.73 -23.96 -19.30
CA TYR A 594 -34.80 -24.20 -20.41
C TYR A 594 -33.93 -25.44 -20.12
N PRO A 595 -33.69 -26.32 -21.10
CA PRO A 595 -32.70 -27.38 -20.99
C PRO A 595 -31.28 -26.78 -21.05
N PHE A 596 -30.53 -26.93 -19.96
CA PHE A 596 -29.10 -26.60 -19.89
C PHE A 596 -28.24 -27.86 -19.96
N ARG A 597 -27.07 -27.73 -20.59
CA ARG A 597 -26.00 -28.72 -20.50
C ARG A 597 -24.70 -28.00 -20.14
N PHE A 598 -24.08 -28.42 -19.06
CA PHE A 598 -22.84 -27.82 -18.55
C PHE A 598 -21.64 -28.70 -18.91
N SER A 599 -20.54 -28.06 -19.29
CA SER A 599 -19.29 -28.73 -19.67
C SER A 599 -18.19 -28.62 -18.61
N ASN A 600 -18.31 -27.63 -17.72
CA ASN A 600 -17.45 -27.39 -16.57
C ASN A 600 -18.20 -26.55 -15.53
N PHE A 601 -17.69 -26.54 -14.30
CA PHE A 601 -18.26 -25.75 -13.22
C PHE A 601 -17.16 -25.24 -12.28
N GLY A 602 -16.97 -23.92 -12.25
CA GLY A 602 -16.02 -23.28 -11.36
C GLY A 602 -16.45 -21.85 -11.07
N LEU A 603 -16.55 -21.51 -9.79
CA LEU A 603 -16.89 -20.17 -9.32
C LEU A 603 -15.84 -19.73 -8.31
N SER A 604 -15.41 -18.47 -8.41
CA SER A 604 -14.68 -17.82 -7.33
C SER A 604 -15.60 -16.89 -6.56
N PHE A 605 -15.36 -16.80 -5.26
CA PHE A 605 -16.17 -15.98 -4.35
C PHE A 605 -15.31 -14.97 -3.60
N LEU A 606 -15.86 -13.78 -3.41
CA LEU A 606 -15.35 -12.76 -2.50
C LEU A 606 -16.50 -12.31 -1.58
N ALA A 607 -16.41 -12.65 -0.29
CA ALA A 607 -17.42 -12.30 0.71
C ALA A 607 -18.85 -12.76 0.35
N GLY A 608 -18.97 -13.96 -0.24
CA GLY A 608 -20.23 -14.60 -0.62
C GLY A 608 -20.73 -14.22 -2.02
N GLU A 609 -20.09 -13.27 -2.70
CA GLU A 609 -20.48 -12.84 -4.05
C GLU A 609 -19.60 -13.52 -5.10
N ASN A 610 -20.19 -13.92 -6.23
CA ASN A 610 -19.44 -14.47 -7.34
C ASN A 610 -18.57 -13.37 -7.96
N PHE A 611 -17.25 -13.60 -7.97
CA PHE A 611 -16.27 -12.63 -8.46
C PHE A 611 -15.73 -12.99 -9.84
N ASP A 612 -15.52 -14.28 -10.09
CA ASP A 612 -15.04 -14.82 -11.37
C ASP A 612 -15.73 -16.16 -11.63
N SER A 613 -15.96 -16.50 -12.90
CA SER A 613 -16.66 -17.72 -13.31
C SER A 613 -15.91 -18.44 -14.42
N ARG A 614 -15.96 -19.77 -14.36
CA ARG A 614 -15.53 -20.69 -15.41
C ARG A 614 -16.63 -21.72 -15.68
N VAL A 615 -17.89 -21.31 -15.53
CA VAL A 615 -19.05 -22.15 -15.81
C VAL A 615 -19.42 -21.96 -17.28
N ASN A 616 -19.25 -23.00 -18.08
CA ASN A 616 -19.51 -23.00 -19.52
C ASN A 616 -20.49 -24.11 -19.87
N GLY A 617 -21.22 -23.92 -20.96
CA GLY A 617 -22.23 -24.88 -21.38
C GLY A 617 -23.06 -24.37 -22.54
N GLU A 618 -24.26 -24.89 -22.65
CA GLU A 618 -25.24 -24.52 -23.64
C GLU A 618 -26.65 -24.49 -23.02
N VAL A 619 -27.50 -23.62 -23.56
CA VAL A 619 -28.93 -23.53 -23.26
C VAL A 619 -29.74 -23.73 -24.55
N ASP A 620 -30.71 -24.64 -24.49
CA ASP A 620 -31.61 -24.92 -25.60
C ASP A 620 -32.87 -24.03 -25.49
N VAL A 621 -33.22 -23.34 -26.57
CA VAL A 621 -34.51 -22.66 -26.74
C VAL A 621 -35.34 -23.48 -27.70
N VAL A 622 -36.45 -24.03 -27.21
CA VAL A 622 -37.33 -24.91 -28.01
C VAL A 622 -38.06 -24.12 -29.11
N GLY A 623 -38.79 -24.82 -29.98
CA GLY A 623 -39.60 -24.18 -31.02
C GLY A 623 -40.72 -23.31 -30.42
N PRO A 624 -41.04 -22.14 -30.99
CA PRO A 624 -40.79 -21.77 -32.39
C PRO A 624 -39.42 -21.16 -32.73
N SER A 625 -38.60 -20.79 -31.74
CA SER A 625 -37.24 -20.27 -31.99
C SER A 625 -36.27 -21.37 -32.41
N ASP A 626 -36.25 -22.50 -31.69
CA ASP A 626 -35.51 -23.73 -32.01
C ASP A 626 -34.02 -23.51 -32.33
N PHE A 627 -33.25 -23.09 -31.32
CA PHE A 627 -31.80 -22.93 -31.40
C PHE A 627 -31.12 -23.31 -30.07
N THR A 628 -29.81 -23.52 -30.14
CA THR A 628 -28.94 -23.73 -28.97
C THR A 628 -28.00 -22.55 -28.85
N GLN A 629 -27.88 -21.96 -27.65
CA GLN A 629 -26.90 -20.93 -27.34
C GLN A 629 -25.83 -21.48 -26.42
N GLU A 630 -24.60 -21.55 -26.94
CA GLU A 630 -23.41 -21.84 -26.16
C GLU A 630 -23.02 -20.63 -25.31
N PHE A 631 -22.43 -20.84 -24.14
CA PHE A 631 -22.00 -19.78 -23.24
C PHE A 631 -20.71 -20.15 -22.49
N GLU A 632 -19.93 -19.14 -22.18
CA GLU A 632 -18.75 -19.19 -21.31
C GLU A 632 -18.93 -18.24 -20.12
N ASN A 633 -18.22 -18.52 -19.02
CA ASN A 633 -18.12 -17.64 -17.85
C ASN A 633 -19.48 -17.21 -17.26
N LEU A 634 -20.47 -18.13 -17.20
CA LEU A 634 -21.78 -17.86 -16.61
C LEU A 634 -21.65 -17.40 -15.16
N THR A 635 -22.00 -16.15 -14.90
CA THR A 635 -22.03 -15.56 -13.56
C THR A 635 -23.38 -15.80 -12.90
N VAL A 636 -23.36 -15.83 -11.57
CA VAL A 636 -24.54 -16.08 -10.75
C VAL A 636 -24.70 -14.98 -9.70
N THR A 637 -25.93 -14.60 -9.45
CA THR A 637 -26.25 -13.72 -8.32
C THR A 637 -25.97 -14.44 -7.02
N CYS A 638 -25.75 -13.68 -5.93
CA CYS A 638 -25.50 -14.28 -4.62
C CYS A 638 -26.61 -15.25 -4.16
N THR A 639 -27.86 -15.02 -4.56
CA THR A 639 -29.01 -15.87 -4.23
C THR A 639 -29.18 -17.07 -5.15
N GLY A 640 -28.30 -17.25 -6.14
CA GLY A 640 -28.31 -18.38 -7.07
C GLY A 640 -29.10 -18.16 -8.34
N GLY A 641 -29.50 -16.93 -8.64
CA GLY A 641 -30.06 -16.58 -9.94
C GLY A 641 -28.96 -16.60 -10.99
N LEU A 642 -29.30 -16.96 -12.23
CA LEU A 642 -28.39 -16.74 -13.35
C LEU A 642 -28.37 -15.24 -13.64
N ASP A 643 -27.19 -14.66 -13.91
CA ASP A 643 -27.04 -13.22 -14.16
C ASP A 643 -26.65 -12.95 -15.61
N SER A 644 -25.41 -13.26 -15.99
CA SER A 644 -24.90 -13.04 -17.35
C SER A 644 -23.90 -14.10 -17.77
N ALA A 645 -23.68 -14.21 -19.08
CA ALA A 645 -22.64 -15.06 -19.64
C ALA A 645 -22.05 -14.42 -20.91
N GLU A 646 -20.94 -14.96 -21.36
CA GLU A 646 -20.26 -14.53 -22.58
C GLU A 646 -20.54 -15.52 -23.72
N PRO A 647 -20.84 -15.06 -24.95
CA PRO A 647 -20.81 -15.95 -26.10
C PRO A 647 -19.36 -16.40 -26.37
N PRO A 648 -19.12 -17.65 -26.79
CA PRO A 648 -17.78 -18.12 -27.15
C PRO A 648 -17.11 -17.27 -28.25
N GLU A 649 -15.78 -17.25 -28.31
CA GLU A 649 -15.02 -16.46 -29.32
C GLU A 649 -15.41 -16.81 -30.77
N ASP A 650 -15.72 -18.09 -31.03
CA ASP A 650 -16.16 -18.62 -32.32
C ASP A 650 -17.67 -18.98 -32.33
N ASP A 651 -18.51 -18.22 -31.62
CA ASP A 651 -19.95 -18.49 -31.53
C ASP A 651 -20.61 -18.47 -32.93
N PRO A 652 -21.22 -19.59 -33.39
CA PRO A 652 -21.77 -19.65 -34.73
C PRO A 652 -23.05 -18.81 -34.86
N THR A 653 -23.28 -18.26 -36.06
CA THR A 653 -24.55 -17.65 -36.44
C THR A 653 -25.69 -18.67 -36.29
N LYS A 654 -26.76 -18.28 -35.61
CA LYS A 654 -27.91 -19.14 -35.29
C LYS A 654 -29.11 -18.80 -36.16
N GLY A 655 -29.98 -19.79 -36.36
CA GLY A 655 -31.23 -19.61 -37.09
C GLY A 655 -32.42 -19.62 -36.14
N LEU A 656 -33.33 -18.66 -36.30
CA LEU A 656 -34.66 -18.70 -35.72
C LEU A 656 -35.58 -19.53 -36.64
N ALA A 657 -36.07 -20.68 -36.20
CA ALA A 657 -36.72 -21.64 -37.08
C ALA A 657 -38.04 -21.15 -37.68
N TYR A 658 -38.98 -20.64 -36.86
CA TYR A 658 -40.22 -20.07 -37.38
C TYR A 658 -39.95 -18.82 -38.21
N TRP A 659 -39.16 -17.88 -37.69
CA TRP A 659 -38.88 -16.61 -38.35
C TRP A 659 -37.93 -16.75 -39.53
N ARG A 660 -37.26 -17.88 -39.75
CA ARG A 660 -36.32 -18.09 -40.87
C ARG A 660 -35.27 -16.97 -40.99
N SER A 661 -34.91 -16.38 -39.85
CA SER A 661 -33.91 -15.32 -39.73
C SER A 661 -32.65 -15.92 -39.12
N GLU A 662 -31.51 -15.43 -39.55
CA GLU A 662 -30.21 -15.71 -38.92
C GLU A 662 -29.81 -14.53 -38.02
N PHE A 663 -29.10 -14.81 -36.92
CA PHE A 663 -28.58 -13.81 -36.00
C PHE A 663 -27.24 -14.21 -35.39
N ASP A 664 -26.45 -13.20 -35.03
CA ASP A 664 -25.22 -13.33 -34.25
C ASP A 664 -25.46 -12.85 -32.82
N THR A 665 -24.88 -13.53 -31.84
CA THR A 665 -25.01 -13.20 -30.41
C THR A 665 -23.82 -12.36 -29.95
N PHE A 666 -24.11 -11.27 -29.24
CA PHE A 666 -23.13 -10.33 -28.70
C PHE A 666 -23.12 -10.28 -27.17
N ALA A 667 -24.23 -10.67 -26.53
CA ALA A 667 -24.36 -10.69 -25.08
C ALA A 667 -25.42 -11.72 -24.66
N ILE A 668 -25.23 -12.34 -23.49
CA ILE A 668 -26.16 -13.29 -22.89
C ILE A 668 -26.50 -12.79 -21.49
N GLN A 669 -27.79 -12.66 -21.21
CA GLN A 669 -28.31 -12.22 -19.91
C GLN A 669 -29.50 -13.09 -19.49
N PHE A 670 -29.72 -13.16 -18.18
CA PHE A 670 -30.85 -13.83 -17.59
C PHE A 670 -31.64 -12.85 -16.73
N GLU A 671 -32.80 -12.44 -17.22
CA GLU A 671 -33.64 -11.46 -16.53
C GLU A 671 -34.53 -12.16 -15.49
N PRO A 672 -34.56 -11.70 -14.24
CA PRO A 672 -35.38 -12.33 -13.20
C PRO A 672 -36.88 -12.15 -13.47
N ASP A 673 -37.68 -13.14 -13.10
CA ASP A 673 -39.14 -13.06 -13.18
C ASP A 673 -39.72 -12.43 -11.91
N GLY A 674 -40.13 -11.17 -12.01
CA GLY A 674 -40.75 -10.40 -10.93
C GLY A 674 -39.80 -9.53 -10.11
N ASP A 675 -40.37 -8.79 -9.17
CA ASP A 675 -39.65 -7.74 -8.42
C ASP A 675 -38.91 -8.24 -7.16
N ASN A 676 -38.86 -9.55 -6.90
CA ASN A 676 -38.18 -10.09 -5.71
C ASN A 676 -36.75 -10.56 -6.04
N PRO A 677 -35.70 -9.76 -5.75
CA PRO A 677 -34.31 -10.13 -6.03
C PRO A 677 -33.80 -11.34 -5.21
N CYS A 678 -34.62 -11.84 -4.29
CA CYS A 678 -34.28 -12.89 -3.34
C CYS A 678 -34.91 -14.25 -3.66
N ASP A 679 -35.74 -14.28 -4.70
CA ASP A 679 -36.24 -15.51 -5.31
C ASP A 679 -35.49 -15.79 -6.61
N PRO A 680 -34.52 -16.73 -6.61
CA PRO A 680 -33.75 -17.03 -7.80
C PRO A 680 -34.48 -17.97 -8.75
N THR A 681 -35.71 -18.43 -8.46
CA THR A 681 -36.29 -19.65 -9.08
C THR A 681 -36.95 -19.45 -10.45
N ALA A 682 -37.11 -18.21 -10.90
CA ALA A 682 -37.72 -17.89 -12.18
C ALA A 682 -36.95 -16.77 -12.90
N GLY A 683 -36.81 -16.90 -14.22
CA GLY A 683 -36.09 -15.95 -15.07
C GLY A 683 -36.17 -16.31 -16.56
N TYR A 684 -35.69 -15.41 -17.41
CA TYR A 684 -35.82 -15.50 -18.87
C TYR A 684 -34.48 -15.26 -19.57
N LEU A 685 -34.26 -15.95 -20.69
CA LEU A 685 -33.07 -15.74 -21.50
C LEU A 685 -33.25 -14.49 -22.36
N THR A 686 -32.33 -13.54 -22.24
CA THR A 686 -32.23 -12.39 -23.13
C THR A 686 -30.88 -12.40 -23.86
N LEU A 687 -30.93 -12.20 -25.16
CA LEU A 687 -29.73 -12.17 -26.01
C LEU A 687 -29.60 -10.78 -26.64
N GLY A 688 -28.42 -10.19 -26.51
CA GLY A 688 -28.02 -9.08 -27.38
C GLY A 688 -27.71 -9.66 -28.75
N ILE A 689 -28.55 -9.40 -29.74
CA ILE A 689 -28.42 -9.99 -31.08
C ILE A 689 -28.18 -8.94 -32.16
N GLY A 690 -27.55 -9.38 -33.25
CA GLY A 690 -27.51 -8.67 -34.52
C GLY A 690 -28.06 -9.53 -35.63
N THR A 691 -28.91 -8.96 -36.49
CA THR A 691 -29.41 -9.63 -37.69
C THR A 691 -29.35 -8.66 -38.87
N THR A 692 -29.14 -9.17 -40.07
CA THR A 692 -29.12 -8.34 -41.29
C THR A 692 -30.27 -8.78 -42.21
N PRO A 693 -31.44 -8.13 -42.14
CA PRO A 693 -32.58 -8.49 -42.97
C PRO A 693 -32.26 -8.35 -44.47
N ARG A 694 -32.61 -9.37 -45.25
CA ARG A 694 -32.42 -9.39 -46.72
C ARG A 694 -33.16 -8.25 -47.42
N ALA A 695 -34.19 -7.70 -46.78
CA ALA A 695 -35.03 -6.66 -47.35
C ALA A 695 -34.33 -5.33 -47.63
N PHE A 696 -33.36 -4.97 -46.81
CA PHE A 696 -32.63 -3.70 -46.93
C PHE A 696 -31.14 -3.83 -46.63
N ALA A 697 -30.65 -5.02 -46.25
CA ALA A 697 -29.25 -5.35 -46.03
C ALA A 697 -28.50 -4.36 -45.11
N LEU A 698 -29.18 -3.90 -44.06
CA LEU A 698 -28.58 -3.12 -42.99
C LEU A 698 -28.66 -3.93 -41.70
N PRO A 699 -27.58 -3.96 -40.90
CA PRO A 699 -27.59 -4.67 -39.64
C PRO A 699 -28.56 -3.97 -38.67
N LEU A 700 -29.39 -4.77 -38.01
CA LEU A 700 -30.24 -4.39 -36.90
C LEU A 700 -29.66 -5.00 -35.64
N TYR A 701 -29.63 -4.22 -34.56
CA TYR A 701 -29.15 -4.66 -33.26
C TYR A 701 -30.23 -4.39 -32.20
N GLY A 702 -30.30 -5.26 -31.21
CA GLY A 702 -31.22 -5.09 -30.08
C GLY A 702 -31.07 -6.23 -29.08
N VAL A 703 -31.88 -6.19 -28.03
CA VAL A 703 -32.00 -7.29 -27.07
C VAL A 703 -33.28 -8.02 -27.39
N VAL A 704 -33.20 -9.34 -27.58
CA VAL A 704 -34.36 -10.20 -27.81
C VAL A 704 -34.47 -11.17 -26.65
N GLY A 705 -35.62 -11.15 -25.98
CA GLY A 705 -35.98 -12.10 -24.95
C GLY A 705 -36.68 -13.31 -25.54
N PHE A 706 -36.43 -14.48 -24.97
CA PHE A 706 -37.07 -15.73 -25.33
C PHE A 706 -37.75 -16.31 -24.10
N PHE A 707 -38.95 -16.82 -24.26
CA PHE A 707 -39.60 -17.67 -23.27
C PHE A 707 -39.09 -19.12 -23.38
N ASN A 708 -39.26 -19.90 -22.31
CA ASN A 708 -38.88 -21.33 -22.28
C ASN A 708 -39.68 -22.22 -23.24
N ASN A 709 -40.80 -21.72 -23.77
CA ASN A 709 -41.56 -22.34 -24.85
C ASN A 709 -41.11 -21.89 -26.25
N GLY A 710 -40.04 -21.09 -26.35
CA GLY A 710 -39.47 -20.64 -27.62
C GLY A 710 -40.09 -19.39 -28.23
N GLU A 711 -41.15 -18.81 -27.65
CA GLU A 711 -41.75 -17.56 -28.15
C GLU A 711 -40.85 -16.36 -27.84
N ILE A 712 -40.85 -15.35 -28.70
CA ILE A 712 -40.12 -14.10 -28.45
C ILE A 712 -40.93 -13.23 -27.49
N ILE A 713 -40.28 -12.71 -26.45
CA ILE A 713 -40.90 -11.85 -25.43
C ILE A 713 -41.25 -10.50 -26.05
N ALA A 714 -42.53 -10.14 -26.08
CA ALA A 714 -42.97 -8.80 -26.46
C ALA A 714 -43.09 -7.87 -25.23
N LEU A 715 -43.39 -6.59 -25.44
CA LEU A 715 -43.62 -5.65 -24.34
C LEU A 715 -44.89 -5.99 -23.52
N GLU A 716 -45.87 -6.64 -24.14
CA GLU A 716 -47.10 -7.13 -23.52
C GLU A 716 -47.40 -8.57 -23.96
N ASN A 717 -47.49 -9.50 -23.00
CA ASN A 717 -47.60 -10.93 -23.27
C ASN A 717 -48.84 -11.57 -22.63
N ASP A 718 -49.88 -10.79 -22.30
CA ASP A 718 -51.10 -11.25 -21.62
C ASP A 718 -51.83 -12.39 -22.36
N HIS A 719 -51.55 -12.56 -23.66
CA HIS A 719 -52.04 -13.66 -24.48
C HIS A 719 -51.40 -15.02 -24.16
N LEU A 720 -50.27 -15.05 -23.45
CA LEU A 720 -49.59 -16.25 -22.99
C LEU A 720 -50.09 -16.58 -21.58
N THR A 721 -51.19 -17.34 -21.48
CA THR A 721 -51.96 -17.58 -20.24
C THR A 721 -51.21 -18.30 -19.11
N ASP A 722 -50.01 -18.83 -19.39
CA ASP A 722 -49.23 -19.68 -18.47
C ASP A 722 -47.93 -18.98 -17.98
N GLN A 723 -47.68 -17.74 -18.38
CA GLN A 723 -46.47 -16.97 -18.03
C GLN A 723 -46.90 -15.71 -17.27
N THR A 724 -46.44 -15.54 -16.04
CA THR A 724 -46.87 -14.48 -15.11
C THR A 724 -46.35 -13.10 -15.52
N GLY A 725 -46.97 -12.48 -16.52
CA GLY A 725 -46.63 -11.12 -16.97
C GLY A 725 -45.30 -11.06 -17.74
N ALA A 726 -45.16 -10.09 -18.64
CA ALA A 726 -43.87 -9.84 -19.28
C ALA A 726 -42.85 -9.38 -18.21
N PRO A 727 -41.60 -9.86 -18.21
CA PRO A 727 -40.57 -9.33 -17.32
C PRO A 727 -40.45 -7.82 -17.55
N ALA A 728 -40.41 -7.06 -16.45
CA ALA A 728 -40.38 -5.60 -16.52
C ALA A 728 -39.13 -5.14 -17.29
N GLY A 729 -39.34 -4.51 -18.46
CA GLY A 729 -38.25 -3.88 -19.23
C GLY A 729 -37.70 -4.69 -20.40
N VAL A 730 -38.17 -5.91 -20.66
CA VAL A 730 -37.79 -6.66 -21.88
C VAL A 730 -38.70 -6.26 -23.05
N ASP A 731 -38.11 -5.69 -24.10
CA ASP A 731 -38.79 -5.36 -25.35
C ASP A 731 -37.96 -5.87 -26.53
N SER A 732 -38.41 -6.96 -27.16
CA SER A 732 -37.69 -7.61 -28.27
C SER A 732 -37.79 -6.88 -29.62
N ARG A 733 -37.78 -5.55 -29.58
CA ARG A 733 -37.69 -4.66 -30.73
C ARG A 733 -36.23 -4.36 -31.05
N LEU A 734 -35.88 -4.50 -32.32
CA LEU A 734 -34.58 -4.17 -32.86
C LEU A 734 -34.54 -2.71 -33.31
N VAL A 735 -33.45 -2.03 -32.95
CA VAL A 735 -33.31 -0.59 -33.19
C VAL A 735 -33.36 -0.29 -34.69
N ALA A 736 -34.33 0.53 -35.10
CA ALA A 736 -34.49 0.89 -36.50
C ALA A 736 -33.46 1.97 -36.92
N PRO A 737 -32.81 1.85 -38.10
CA PRO A 737 -31.98 2.91 -38.63
C PRO A 737 -32.79 4.19 -38.89
N SER A 738 -32.22 5.36 -38.60
CA SER A 738 -32.90 6.66 -38.81
C SER A 738 -33.47 6.87 -40.21
N ARG A 739 -32.84 6.25 -41.22
CA ARG A 739 -33.33 6.18 -42.60
C ARG A 739 -32.95 4.85 -43.21
N LEU A 740 -33.85 4.29 -43.99
CA LEU A 740 -33.60 3.10 -44.79
C LEU A 740 -34.22 3.25 -46.19
N ALA A 741 -33.70 2.48 -47.13
CA ALA A 741 -34.17 2.48 -48.51
C ALA A 741 -34.63 1.05 -48.86
N ILE A 742 -35.80 0.95 -49.49
CA ILE A 742 -36.31 -0.32 -49.99
C ILE A 742 -36.57 -0.21 -51.48
N GLN A 743 -36.46 -1.35 -52.18
CA GLN A 743 -36.65 -1.41 -53.62
C GLN A 743 -38.10 -1.06 -53.98
N GLY A 744 -38.27 -0.06 -54.85
CA GLY A 744 -39.56 0.36 -55.40
C GLY A 744 -39.80 -0.23 -56.80
N PRO A 745 -40.62 0.43 -57.63
CA PRO A 745 -40.88 -0.03 -58.99
C PRO A 745 -39.65 0.18 -59.90
N ALA A 746 -39.32 -0.83 -60.70
CA ALA A 746 -38.14 -0.83 -61.59
C ALA A 746 -36.83 -0.53 -60.83
N GLU A 747 -36.09 0.51 -61.22
CA GLU A 747 -34.82 0.94 -60.61
C GLU A 747 -35.00 2.04 -59.54
N GLU A 748 -36.25 2.35 -59.15
CA GLU A 748 -36.53 3.34 -58.10
C GLU A 748 -36.45 2.72 -56.70
N SER A 749 -36.19 3.56 -55.70
CA SER A 749 -36.19 3.17 -54.28
C SER A 749 -37.11 4.08 -53.46
N TYR A 750 -37.86 3.50 -52.53
CA TYR A 750 -38.58 4.27 -51.52
C TYR A 750 -37.65 4.58 -50.34
N SER A 751 -37.60 5.85 -49.92
CA SER A 751 -36.99 6.24 -48.65
C SER A 751 -37.99 6.03 -47.52
N LEU A 752 -37.55 5.42 -46.44
CA LEU A 752 -38.31 5.18 -45.22
C LEU A 752 -37.64 5.90 -44.05
N GLU A 753 -38.45 6.55 -43.23
CA GLU A 753 -38.06 7.18 -41.97
C GLU A 753 -38.84 6.49 -40.86
N PRO A 754 -38.25 5.48 -40.17
CA PRO A 754 -38.89 4.77 -39.08
C PRO A 754 -39.42 5.70 -37.99
N VAL A 755 -40.58 5.37 -37.45
CA VAL A 755 -41.19 6.06 -36.29
C VAL A 755 -41.32 5.15 -35.07
N ALA A 756 -41.04 3.86 -35.25
CA ALA A 756 -40.98 2.81 -34.24
C ALA A 756 -39.84 1.84 -34.60
N ASP A 757 -39.38 1.09 -33.61
CA ASP A 757 -38.38 0.04 -33.80
C ASP A 757 -39.00 -1.20 -34.48
N ILE A 758 -38.14 -2.03 -35.09
CA ILE A 758 -38.54 -3.17 -35.91
C ILE A 758 -38.71 -4.40 -35.03
N TYR A 759 -39.78 -5.18 -35.22
CA TYR A 759 -39.96 -6.44 -34.47
C TYR A 759 -40.36 -7.60 -35.37
N PHE A 760 -40.07 -8.80 -34.87
CA PHE A 760 -40.60 -10.07 -35.36
C PHE A 760 -42.05 -10.24 -34.90
N ASN A 761 -42.93 -10.76 -35.77
CA ASN A 761 -44.31 -11.05 -35.37
C ASN A 761 -44.38 -12.17 -34.33
N SER A 762 -45.30 -12.05 -33.36
CA SER A 762 -45.59 -13.09 -32.38
C SER A 762 -46.13 -14.35 -33.07
N HIS A 763 -45.46 -15.49 -32.85
CA HIS A 763 -45.88 -16.78 -33.39
C HIS A 763 -47.15 -17.29 -32.70
N ALA A 764 -47.32 -17.00 -31.41
CA ALA A 764 -48.51 -17.35 -30.63
C ALA A 764 -49.79 -16.65 -31.11
N LEU A 765 -49.67 -15.47 -31.73
CA LEU A 765 -50.80 -14.66 -32.21
C LEU A 765 -51.09 -14.82 -33.71
N ARG A 766 -50.50 -15.81 -34.37
CA ARG A 766 -50.80 -16.11 -35.78
C ARG A 766 -52.27 -16.47 -35.99
N ASP A 767 -52.83 -16.00 -37.09
CA ASP A 767 -54.21 -16.31 -37.49
C ASP A 767 -54.34 -17.77 -37.95
N THR A 768 -53.30 -18.30 -38.60
CA THR A 768 -53.27 -19.70 -39.06
C THR A 768 -51.92 -20.36 -38.80
N GLU A 769 -51.90 -21.69 -38.67
CA GLU A 769 -50.65 -22.47 -38.50
C GLU A 769 -49.66 -22.28 -39.66
N ASN A 770 -50.13 -21.85 -40.84
CA ASN A 770 -49.30 -21.64 -42.04
C ASN A 770 -48.97 -20.17 -42.29
N GLU A 771 -49.24 -19.27 -41.35
CA GLU A 771 -48.88 -17.85 -41.47
C GLU A 771 -47.36 -17.72 -41.69
N GLU A 772 -46.96 -16.94 -42.70
CA GLU A 772 -45.55 -16.67 -42.97
C GLU A 772 -45.01 -15.62 -41.99
N PRO A 773 -43.80 -15.81 -41.42
CA PRO A 773 -43.20 -14.85 -40.51
C PRO A 773 -42.89 -13.53 -41.22
N PHE A 774 -42.93 -12.42 -40.48
CA PHE A 774 -42.63 -11.11 -41.03
C PHE A 774 -42.00 -10.17 -39.99
N PHE A 775 -41.18 -9.24 -40.50
CA PHE A 775 -40.77 -8.05 -39.76
C PHE A 775 -41.85 -6.99 -39.94
N SER A 776 -42.21 -6.32 -38.86
CA SER A 776 -43.07 -5.14 -38.89
C SER A 776 -42.24 -3.88 -38.69
N LEU A 777 -42.44 -2.90 -39.57
CA LEU A 777 -41.82 -1.58 -39.49
C LEU A 777 -42.87 -0.50 -39.75
N ALA A 778 -43.05 0.43 -38.81
CA ALA A 778 -43.79 1.65 -39.05
C ALA A 778 -42.84 2.79 -39.47
N ALA A 779 -43.13 3.42 -40.61
CA ALA A 779 -42.27 4.47 -41.16
C ALA A 779 -43.04 5.49 -42.02
N GLY A 780 -42.49 6.70 -42.08
CA GLY A 780 -42.85 7.68 -43.11
C GLY A 780 -42.21 7.30 -44.45
N MET A 781 -43.01 6.91 -45.44
CA MET A 781 -42.54 6.54 -46.78
C MET A 781 -42.53 7.76 -47.72
N GLY A 782 -41.36 8.12 -48.21
CA GLY A 782 -41.17 9.23 -49.14
C GLY A 782 -41.66 8.87 -50.55
N VAL A 783 -42.60 9.66 -51.08
CA VAL A 783 -43.07 9.56 -52.46
C VAL A 783 -43.06 10.93 -53.14
N PRO A 784 -42.97 11.00 -54.48
CA PRO A 784 -43.03 12.26 -55.20
C PRO A 784 -44.35 13.01 -54.94
N PHE A 785 -44.27 14.34 -54.97
CA PHE A 785 -45.37 15.29 -54.80
C PHE A 785 -46.04 15.31 -53.41
N PHE A 786 -46.37 14.19 -52.77
CA PHE A 786 -47.09 14.16 -51.49
C PHE A 786 -46.20 14.34 -50.26
N GLU A 787 -46.82 14.56 -49.09
CA GLU A 787 -46.16 14.36 -47.81
C GLU A 787 -45.79 12.88 -47.63
N ARG A 788 -44.86 12.58 -46.72
CA ARG A 788 -44.45 11.19 -46.46
C ARG A 788 -45.68 10.38 -46.04
N LEU A 789 -45.88 9.26 -46.71
CA LEU A 789 -47.00 8.38 -46.45
C LEU A 789 -46.78 7.71 -45.09
N GLN A 790 -47.75 7.83 -44.18
CA GLN A 790 -47.72 7.12 -42.91
C GLN A 790 -48.10 5.66 -43.16
N ALA A 791 -47.12 4.76 -43.09
CA ALA A 791 -47.28 3.37 -43.45
C ALA A 791 -46.66 2.41 -42.42
N GLN A 792 -47.26 1.23 -42.29
CA GLN A 792 -46.67 0.04 -41.69
C GLN A 792 -46.30 -0.93 -42.82
N ILE A 793 -45.14 -1.56 -42.71
CA ILE A 793 -44.56 -2.38 -43.76
C ILE A 793 -44.23 -3.74 -43.18
N HIS A 794 -44.75 -4.80 -43.82
CA HIS A 794 -44.40 -6.18 -43.51
C HIS A 794 -43.39 -6.69 -44.52
N PHE A 795 -42.20 -7.06 -44.04
CA PHE A 795 -41.15 -7.69 -44.83
C PHE A 795 -41.05 -9.17 -44.48
N ASN A 796 -40.55 -9.98 -45.41
CA ASN A 796 -40.06 -11.29 -45.02
C ASN A 796 -38.88 -11.15 -44.02
N THR A 797 -38.73 -12.14 -43.15
CA THR A 797 -37.75 -12.18 -42.08
C THR A 797 -36.43 -12.84 -42.47
N GLN A 798 -36.24 -13.19 -43.74
CA GLN A 798 -35.00 -13.83 -44.17
C GLN A 798 -33.82 -12.88 -44.00
N SER A 799 -32.72 -13.37 -43.44
CA SER A 799 -31.46 -12.64 -43.39
C SER A 799 -30.70 -12.74 -44.72
N ILE A 800 -29.84 -11.75 -44.98
CA ILE A 800 -28.88 -11.82 -46.10
C ILE A 800 -27.75 -12.78 -45.74
N ARG A 801 -27.32 -13.63 -46.68
CA ARG A 801 -26.15 -14.50 -46.54
C ARG A 801 -24.93 -13.91 -47.23
N GLU A 802 -23.73 -14.31 -46.83
CA GLU A 802 -22.47 -13.84 -47.48
C GLU A 802 -22.44 -14.11 -49.00
N GLU A 803 -23.20 -15.10 -49.47
CA GLU A 803 -23.35 -15.48 -50.88
C GLU A 803 -24.40 -14.67 -51.66
N ASP A 804 -25.19 -13.81 -50.99
CA ASP A 804 -26.19 -12.96 -51.64
C ASP A 804 -25.55 -11.68 -52.22
N GLU A 805 -25.68 -11.49 -53.53
CA GLU A 805 -25.02 -10.37 -54.23
C GLU A 805 -25.73 -9.00 -54.02
N GLU A 806 -27.03 -8.96 -53.72
CA GLU A 806 -27.81 -7.71 -53.53
C GLU A 806 -29.02 -7.87 -52.57
N PRO A 807 -29.46 -6.78 -51.88
CA PRO A 807 -30.69 -6.77 -51.09
C PRO A 807 -31.91 -7.14 -51.94
N ASN A 808 -32.74 -8.05 -51.44
CA ASN A 808 -33.98 -8.44 -52.10
C ASN A 808 -35.10 -8.60 -51.07
N PRO A 809 -36.01 -7.61 -50.94
CA PRO A 809 -37.13 -7.68 -50.00
C PRO A 809 -38.19 -8.70 -50.37
N GLY A 810 -38.05 -9.42 -51.49
CA GLY A 810 -39.07 -10.34 -51.97
C GLY A 810 -40.39 -9.60 -52.17
N LEU A 811 -41.50 -10.25 -51.78
CA LEU A 811 -42.79 -9.59 -51.61
C LEU A 811 -42.82 -8.91 -50.24
N TYR A 812 -43.22 -7.64 -50.21
CA TYR A 812 -43.51 -6.91 -48.98
C TYR A 812 -44.87 -6.22 -49.09
N HIS A 813 -45.55 -6.08 -47.95
CA HIS A 813 -46.89 -5.47 -47.87
C HIS A 813 -46.80 -4.10 -47.21
N VAL A 814 -47.64 -3.17 -47.65
CA VAL A 814 -47.68 -1.81 -47.13
C VAL A 814 -49.11 -1.48 -46.76
N MET A 815 -49.33 -1.23 -45.47
CA MET A 815 -50.60 -0.86 -44.87
C MET A 815 -50.51 0.58 -44.35
N GLY A 816 -51.63 1.25 -44.17
CA GLY A 816 -51.68 2.65 -43.76
C GLY A 816 -53.03 3.05 -43.19
N GLY A 817 -53.60 4.13 -43.70
CA GLY A 817 -54.86 4.70 -43.21
C GLY A 817 -54.67 5.86 -42.23
N TRP A 818 -53.49 6.00 -41.60
CA TRP A 818 -53.23 7.08 -40.65
C TRP A 818 -53.26 8.48 -41.28
N PRO A 819 -53.72 9.48 -40.49
CA PRO A 819 -54.10 9.39 -39.09
C PRO A 819 -55.56 9.00 -38.88
N THR A 820 -56.41 8.85 -39.91
CA THR A 820 -57.87 8.73 -39.71
C THR A 820 -58.44 7.31 -39.80
N GLU A 821 -57.96 6.51 -40.75
CA GLU A 821 -58.52 5.21 -41.17
C GLU A 821 -57.54 4.03 -40.95
N GLY A 822 -56.49 4.23 -40.16
CA GLY A 822 -55.47 3.22 -39.87
C GLY A 822 -55.77 2.41 -38.61
N TRP A 823 -54.97 1.39 -38.32
CA TRP A 823 -55.08 0.63 -37.07
C TRP A 823 -54.76 1.54 -35.88
N ARG A 824 -55.66 1.56 -34.90
CA ARG A 824 -55.56 2.33 -33.68
C ARG A 824 -56.17 1.54 -32.54
N ASP A 825 -55.61 1.76 -31.36
CA ASP A 825 -56.22 1.36 -30.11
C ASP A 825 -56.55 2.65 -29.36
N GLU A 826 -57.84 2.96 -29.25
CA GLU A 826 -58.31 4.29 -28.81
C GLU A 826 -57.72 5.44 -29.65
N ASP A 827 -56.91 6.32 -29.04
CA ASP A 827 -56.23 7.44 -29.70
C ASP A 827 -54.77 7.10 -30.09
N ASP A 828 -54.25 5.93 -29.69
CA ASP A 828 -52.87 5.53 -29.92
C ASP A 828 -52.68 4.76 -31.23
N HIS A 829 -51.55 5.02 -31.89
CA HIS A 829 -51.11 4.35 -33.11
C HIS A 829 -49.60 4.55 -33.32
N PHE A 830 -48.99 3.86 -34.28
CA PHE A 830 -47.54 3.94 -34.56
C PHE A 830 -46.95 5.35 -34.72
N PHE A 831 -47.75 6.35 -35.09
CA PHE A 831 -47.28 7.73 -35.33
C PHE A 831 -47.62 8.69 -34.18
N SER A 832 -48.32 8.23 -33.14
CA SER A 832 -48.51 8.94 -31.87
C SER A 832 -47.74 8.29 -30.73
N GLN A 833 -47.51 6.97 -30.78
CA GLN A 833 -46.77 6.18 -29.80
C GLN A 833 -45.82 5.19 -30.48
N ALA A 834 -44.51 5.28 -30.18
CA ALA A 834 -43.49 4.43 -30.77
C ALA A 834 -43.59 2.95 -30.34
N SER A 835 -44.15 2.68 -29.16
CA SER A 835 -44.39 1.32 -28.63
C SER A 835 -45.79 0.77 -28.91
N PHE A 836 -46.51 1.34 -29.90
CA PHE A 836 -47.78 0.79 -30.36
C PHE A 836 -47.61 -0.67 -30.85
N ASP A 837 -48.68 -1.48 -30.79
CA ASP A 837 -48.63 -2.94 -30.98
C ASP A 837 -47.69 -3.65 -29.97
N LYS A 838 -47.98 -3.48 -28.67
CA LYS A 838 -47.12 -3.96 -27.59
C LYS A 838 -46.91 -5.48 -27.57
N ALA A 839 -47.85 -6.24 -28.12
CA ALA A 839 -47.78 -7.70 -28.24
C ALA A 839 -47.04 -8.20 -29.48
N ASN A 840 -46.49 -7.28 -30.29
CA ASN A 840 -45.77 -7.61 -31.53
C ASN A 840 -46.62 -8.45 -32.50
N ARG A 841 -47.93 -8.24 -32.57
CA ARG A 841 -48.83 -9.03 -33.43
C ARG A 841 -48.67 -8.66 -34.91
N GLY A 842 -48.52 -7.37 -35.18
CA GLY A 842 -48.36 -6.77 -36.50
C GLY A 842 -49.66 -6.36 -37.20
N TYR A 843 -50.83 -6.68 -36.66
CA TYR A 843 -52.13 -6.33 -37.24
C TYR A 843 -53.23 -6.32 -36.15
N PRO A 844 -54.38 -5.65 -36.38
CA PRO A 844 -55.46 -5.56 -35.39
C PRO A 844 -56.04 -6.92 -35.01
N ASP A 845 -56.39 -7.11 -33.74
CA ASP A 845 -56.93 -8.37 -33.22
C ASP A 845 -58.25 -8.82 -33.86
N GLU A 846 -59.06 -7.87 -34.33
CA GLU A 846 -60.36 -8.12 -34.97
C GLU A 846 -60.25 -8.50 -36.45
N GLU A 847 -59.03 -8.42 -37.03
CA GLU A 847 -58.76 -8.67 -38.43
C GLU A 847 -57.91 -9.92 -38.66
N ILE A 848 -58.02 -10.48 -39.87
CA ILE A 848 -57.10 -11.50 -40.34
C ILE A 848 -55.97 -10.84 -41.16
N ILE A 849 -54.78 -11.45 -41.16
CA ILE A 849 -53.60 -10.86 -41.80
C ILE A 849 -53.80 -10.53 -43.28
N ASP A 850 -54.55 -11.36 -44.01
CA ASP A 850 -54.87 -11.15 -45.42
C ASP A 850 -55.83 -9.96 -45.63
N GLY A 851 -56.80 -9.77 -44.73
CA GLY A 851 -57.72 -8.64 -44.72
C GLY A 851 -56.97 -7.33 -44.46
N TYR A 852 -56.01 -7.36 -43.53
CA TYR A 852 -55.16 -6.22 -43.22
C TYR A 852 -54.18 -5.86 -44.36
N ARG A 853 -53.53 -6.85 -44.98
CA ARG A 853 -52.57 -6.65 -46.07
C ARG A 853 -53.24 -6.32 -47.41
N ASN A 854 -54.46 -6.80 -47.65
CA ASN A 854 -55.18 -6.67 -48.91
C ASN A 854 -56.68 -6.33 -48.70
N PRO A 855 -57.01 -5.15 -48.14
CA PRO A 855 -58.40 -4.76 -47.94
C PRO A 855 -59.18 -4.74 -49.27
N THR A 856 -60.24 -5.56 -49.37
CA THR A 856 -61.02 -5.74 -50.60
C THR A 856 -62.07 -4.65 -50.81
N LYS A 857 -62.57 -4.51 -52.05
CA LYS A 857 -63.45 -3.40 -52.47
C LYS A 857 -64.93 -3.62 -52.14
N ASP A 858 -65.33 -4.82 -51.72
CA ASP A 858 -66.73 -5.25 -51.90
C ASP A 858 -67.72 -4.74 -50.86
N ASP A 859 -67.26 -3.97 -49.86
CA ASP A 859 -68.11 -3.11 -49.03
C ASP A 859 -67.60 -1.66 -49.11
N ASP A 860 -68.50 -0.71 -49.43
CA ASP A 860 -68.23 0.74 -49.52
C ASP A 860 -67.75 1.38 -48.18
N GLU A 861 -67.48 0.56 -47.15
CA GLU A 861 -67.01 0.93 -45.80
C GLU A 861 -65.50 0.74 -45.56
N HIS A 862 -64.71 0.14 -46.47
CA HIS A 862 -63.31 -0.25 -46.16
C HIS A 862 -62.24 0.46 -47.01
N GLU A 863 -62.12 1.79 -46.87
CA GLU A 863 -60.83 2.49 -47.11
C GLU A 863 -59.83 2.29 -45.96
N THR A 864 -60.27 1.60 -44.91
CA THR A 864 -59.51 1.23 -43.73
C THR A 864 -58.23 0.50 -44.11
N TYR A 865 -57.11 0.88 -43.49
CA TYR A 865 -55.76 0.36 -43.73
C TYR A 865 -55.15 0.67 -45.11
N LEU A 866 -55.85 1.36 -46.02
CA LEU A 866 -55.24 1.84 -47.26
C LEU A 866 -54.33 3.05 -46.99
N VAL A 867 -53.10 2.98 -47.50
CA VAL A 867 -52.11 4.07 -47.39
C VAL A 867 -52.68 5.37 -47.97
N ARG A 868 -52.56 6.49 -47.26
CA ARG A 868 -53.14 7.77 -47.69
C ARG A 868 -52.08 8.75 -48.18
N ALA A 869 -52.19 9.16 -49.43
CA ALA A 869 -51.38 10.23 -50.01
C ALA A 869 -52.00 11.60 -49.70
N ARG A 870 -51.34 12.34 -48.80
CA ARG A 870 -51.81 13.63 -48.32
C ARG A 870 -50.88 14.76 -48.71
N LYS A 871 -51.44 15.92 -49.01
CA LYS A 871 -50.70 17.17 -49.18
C LYS A 871 -51.61 18.36 -49.10
N GLU A 872 -51.24 19.35 -48.32
CA GLU A 872 -51.83 20.67 -48.45
C GLU A 872 -51.10 21.47 -49.55
N TRP A 873 -51.74 21.62 -50.70
CA TRP A 873 -51.14 22.36 -51.80
C TRP A 873 -51.49 23.85 -51.70
N LEU A 874 -50.43 24.67 -51.65
CA LEU A 874 -50.49 26.13 -51.55
C LEU A 874 -51.26 26.65 -50.31
N GLY A 875 -51.45 25.82 -49.28
CA GLY A 875 -52.16 26.20 -48.04
C GLY A 875 -53.67 26.37 -48.20
N VAL A 876 -54.27 25.82 -49.26
CA VAL A 876 -55.71 25.99 -49.56
C VAL A 876 -56.37 24.73 -50.14
N ILE A 877 -55.63 23.89 -50.88
CA ILE A 877 -56.19 22.69 -51.53
C ILE A 877 -55.68 21.44 -50.81
N PRO A 878 -56.52 20.80 -49.96
CA PRO A 878 -56.15 19.54 -49.35
C PRO A 878 -56.30 18.41 -50.37
N PHE A 879 -55.19 17.69 -50.59
CA PHE A 879 -55.19 16.40 -51.24
C PHE A 879 -55.17 15.32 -50.16
N ASP A 880 -56.08 14.34 -50.27
CA ASP A 880 -56.11 13.15 -49.43
C ASP A 880 -56.70 12.00 -50.26
N TYR A 881 -55.85 11.06 -50.65
CA TYR A 881 -56.20 9.95 -51.53
C TYR A 881 -55.81 8.61 -50.92
N PRO A 882 -56.75 7.66 -50.76
CA PRO A 882 -56.40 6.27 -50.47
C PRO A 882 -55.63 5.67 -51.66
N LEU A 883 -54.60 4.87 -51.38
CA LEU A 883 -53.75 4.21 -52.34
C LEU A 883 -53.76 2.69 -52.10
N ARG A 884 -53.85 1.93 -53.18
CA ARG A 884 -53.67 0.47 -53.15
C ARG A 884 -52.23 0.10 -53.43
N TRP A 885 -51.64 -0.67 -52.54
CA TRP A 885 -50.32 -1.26 -52.73
C TRP A 885 -50.41 -2.47 -53.67
N ASN A 886 -49.49 -2.55 -54.63
CA ASN A 886 -49.28 -3.76 -55.43
C ASN A 886 -47.93 -4.39 -55.04
N PRO A 887 -47.91 -5.50 -54.28
CA PRO A 887 -46.66 -6.06 -53.77
C PRO A 887 -45.77 -6.66 -54.85
N VAL A 888 -46.34 -7.08 -56.00
CA VAL A 888 -45.59 -7.66 -57.13
C VAL A 888 -44.85 -6.57 -57.92
N ASN A 889 -45.53 -5.46 -58.20
CA ASN A 889 -44.95 -4.35 -58.96
C ASN A 889 -44.29 -3.28 -58.08
N ARG A 890 -44.42 -3.44 -56.75
CA ARG A 890 -43.93 -2.51 -55.73
C ARG A 890 -44.36 -1.06 -56.00
N ALA A 891 -45.62 -0.88 -56.37
CA ALA A 891 -46.15 0.42 -56.78
C ALA A 891 -47.54 0.68 -56.21
N PHE A 892 -47.83 1.95 -55.95
CA PHE A 892 -49.15 2.42 -55.59
C PHE A 892 -50.05 2.62 -56.81
N ARG A 893 -51.33 2.33 -56.66
CA ARG A 893 -52.37 2.63 -57.65
C ARG A 893 -53.58 3.26 -56.98
N SER A 894 -54.33 4.05 -57.76
CA SER A 894 -55.66 4.48 -57.35
C SER A 894 -56.55 3.25 -57.06
N PRO A 895 -57.42 3.29 -56.05
CA PRO A 895 -58.41 2.24 -55.79
C PRO A 895 -59.49 2.09 -56.89
N ARG A 896 -59.52 3.01 -57.85
CA ARG A 896 -60.44 3.04 -59.00
C ARG A 896 -59.75 2.71 -60.31
#